data_AF-A0A1I0T3K8-F1
#
_entry.id   AF-A0A1I0T3K8-F1
#
_cell.length_a   1.000
_cell.length_b   1.000
_cell.length_c   1.000
_cell.angle_alpha   90.00
_cell.angle_beta   90.00
_cell.angle_gamma   90.00
#
_symmetry.space_group_name_H-M   'P 1'
#
loop_
_entity.id
_entity.type
_entity.pdbx_description
1 polymer ?
#
loop_
_entity_poly.entity_id
_entity_poly.type
_entity_poly.pdbx_seq_one_letter_code
_entity_poly.pdbx_strand_id
1 'polypeptide(L)'
;MPPAGSSRREIDGHTLAFTNPDKVLYPETGTTKAEVIDYYLTVADAMLPHLAGRPVTRKRWPNGVDHPAFFEKNLAASAPDWLDRRRIHHSDRVVVYPVFHGPADLAWLGQQAALEAHVPQWTFDRDEQGKATRIVFDLDPGDDVDLDTCATVACAVRTMVTDIGLTAFPLTSGSKGIHLYVPLEKPVTSAGASTVAKRVATLLEGTMPDLVTASMSKALRPGKVFLDWSQNNGKKTTIAPYSLRGRSRPTVAAPRTWEEIEGGGLTQLAFTEVIDRLHRDGDLLADLDAAVPGGTADRLGPYRGKRTTSRTPEPVPTGTTPESRSAAPTFVIQEHHARRLHYDFRLERDGVLVSWAVPKNLPTDTTSNHLAVHTEDHPLDYAGFEGTIPAGEYGGGEVTVWDHGTYIEEKWRDDEVIVTLTGERVSGRYALIRTGGDQWMVRRTKTTASGVPQGDTALPTRVRPMLATAGELDALDADQWSFEGKWDGVRVVATVDHGRTVLESRTGQDLTRRYAGITALGADLADHVVVLDGEAVVYRADGVTSFEALQDAHPDDVQYICFDILHLDGTDLTNKKFADRRRILELLLTGIESATLSPLMAGTPAGALAESERRGWEGIVAKRRDSVYEVGRRSTAWIKVKNWRTQEVVIGGWRAGKGGRAGSIGSLLLGVPEGDGLRYVGRVGTGFTERARANLLDRLRPLARDDSPFDRPLPAVDRKDATWTEPALVGEVRFFEWTEGGSLRHPSWRGLRDDKSPADVVRES
;
A
#
# COMPACT_ATOMS: atom_id res chain seq x y z
N MET A 1 -12.40 43.69 40.70
CA MET A 1 -10.92 43.74 40.58
C MET A 1 -10.41 42.31 40.46
N PRO A 2 -9.45 42.00 39.57
CA PRO A 2 -8.82 40.69 39.54
C PRO A 2 -8.09 40.42 40.86
N PRO A 3 -8.02 39.17 41.35
CA PRO A 3 -7.21 38.83 42.52
C PRO A 3 -5.73 39.16 42.25
N ALA A 4 -5.01 39.57 43.29
CA ALA A 4 -3.58 39.85 43.24
C ALA A 4 -2.83 38.65 42.64
N GLY A 5 -2.02 38.88 41.61
CA GLY A 5 -1.29 37.82 40.89
C GLY A 5 -2.02 37.19 39.69
N SER A 6 -3.11 37.79 39.21
CA SER A 6 -3.76 37.39 37.95
C SER A 6 -3.43 38.36 36.81
N SER A 7 -2.97 37.83 35.68
CA SER A 7 -2.71 38.58 34.44
C SER A 7 -3.68 38.11 33.36
N ARG A 8 -4.12 39.04 32.49
CA ARG A 8 -4.92 38.72 31.31
C ARG A 8 -4.05 38.86 30.08
N ARG A 9 -4.11 37.89 29.17
CA ARG A 9 -3.46 37.97 27.85
C ARG A 9 -4.46 37.59 26.78
N GLU A 10 -4.32 38.23 25.63
CA GLU A 10 -5.06 37.89 24.43
C GLU A 10 -4.25 36.87 23.64
N ILE A 11 -4.87 35.73 23.30
CA ILE A 11 -4.28 34.62 22.57
C ILE A 11 -5.35 34.16 21.59
N ASP A 12 -5.04 34.15 20.29
CA ASP A 12 -5.97 33.69 19.24
C ASP A 12 -7.34 34.38 19.31
N GLY A 13 -7.35 35.72 19.52
CA GLY A 13 -8.57 36.51 19.66
C GLY A 13 -9.36 36.29 20.96
N HIS A 14 -8.85 35.47 21.88
CA HIS A 14 -9.49 35.14 23.15
C HIS A 14 -8.73 35.74 24.35
N THR A 15 -9.46 36.33 25.30
CA THR A 15 -8.86 36.85 26.55
C THR A 15 -8.83 35.76 27.62
N LEU A 16 -7.63 35.31 28.00
CA LEU A 16 -7.42 34.31 29.05
C LEU A 16 -6.89 34.95 30.33
N ALA A 17 -7.45 34.51 31.47
CA ALA A 17 -6.95 34.89 32.79
C ALA A 17 -5.97 33.82 33.32
N PHE A 18 -4.71 34.22 33.49
CA PHE A 18 -3.67 33.43 34.10
C PHE A 18 -3.58 33.76 35.59
N THR A 19 -3.46 32.74 36.44
CA THR A 19 -3.39 32.91 37.90
C THR A 19 -2.20 32.15 38.44
N ASN A 20 -1.51 32.61 39.47
CA ASN A 20 -0.35 31.91 40.06
C ASN A 20 0.68 31.41 39.01
N PRO A 21 1.15 32.28 38.09
CA PRO A 21 2.11 31.89 37.05
C PRO A 21 3.41 31.31 37.63
N ASP A 22 3.87 31.84 38.77
CA ASP A 22 5.12 31.43 39.43
C ASP A 22 5.00 30.12 40.23
N LYS A 23 3.83 29.46 40.20
CA LYS A 23 3.64 28.20 40.91
C LYS A 23 4.51 27.10 40.28
N VAL A 24 5.42 26.55 41.07
CA VAL A 24 6.26 25.41 40.66
C VAL A 24 5.39 24.16 40.51
N LEU A 25 5.42 23.56 39.31
CA LEU A 25 4.74 22.30 39.00
C LEU A 25 5.71 21.11 38.97
N TYR A 26 6.99 21.33 38.67
CA TYR A 26 8.05 20.33 38.74
C TYR A 26 9.14 20.74 39.73
N PRO A 27 9.05 20.31 41.01
CA PRO A 27 9.98 20.75 42.05
C PRO A 27 11.45 20.44 41.77
N GLU A 28 11.77 19.30 41.16
CA GLU A 28 13.15 18.89 40.85
C GLU A 28 13.88 19.87 39.90
N THR A 29 13.13 20.51 39.00
CA THR A 29 13.67 21.41 37.97
C THR A 29 13.31 22.86 38.20
N GLY A 30 12.45 23.15 39.18
CA GLY A 30 11.91 24.49 39.43
C GLY A 30 10.89 24.95 38.39
N THR A 31 10.48 24.10 37.44
CA THR A 31 9.60 24.51 36.33
C THR A 31 8.24 24.97 36.84
N THR A 32 7.91 26.19 36.47
CA THR A 32 6.72 26.94 36.86
C THR A 32 5.55 26.68 35.92
N LYS A 33 4.34 27.07 36.36
CA LYS A 33 3.16 27.00 35.52
C LYS A 33 3.25 27.93 34.30
N ALA A 34 3.90 29.08 34.44
CA ALA A 34 4.14 30.00 33.33
C ALA A 34 4.96 29.33 32.22
N GLU A 35 6.04 28.63 32.56
CA GLU A 35 6.87 27.90 31.60
C GLU A 35 6.12 26.75 30.94
N VAL A 36 5.24 26.05 31.69
CA VAL A 36 4.37 25.02 31.10
C VAL A 36 3.41 25.60 30.07
N ILE A 37 2.81 26.76 30.35
CA ILE A 37 1.92 27.46 29.40
C ILE A 37 2.73 27.91 28.17
N ASP A 38 3.90 28.49 28.38
CA ASP A 38 4.79 28.98 27.33
C ASP A 38 5.25 27.85 26.41
N TYR A 39 5.59 26.69 26.98
CA TYR A 39 5.88 25.48 26.22
C TYR A 39 4.72 25.10 25.31
N TYR A 40 3.51 24.98 25.85
CA TYR A 40 2.33 24.59 25.07
C TYR A 40 1.99 25.59 23.96
N LEU A 41 2.23 26.88 24.18
CA LEU A 41 2.11 27.90 23.14
C LEU A 41 3.19 27.77 22.07
N THR A 42 4.43 27.47 22.48
CA THR A 42 5.57 27.33 21.57
C THR A 42 5.41 26.13 20.63
N VAL A 43 4.90 25.01 21.15
CA VAL A 43 4.68 23.79 20.34
C VAL A 43 3.29 23.71 19.72
N ALA A 44 2.48 24.77 19.79
CA ALA A 44 1.06 24.72 19.41
C ALA A 44 0.86 24.23 17.97
N ASP A 45 1.61 24.78 17.03
CA ASP A 45 1.48 24.44 15.60
C ASP A 45 1.78 22.96 15.31
N ALA A 46 2.75 22.38 16.04
CA ALA A 46 3.10 20.96 15.91
C ALA A 46 2.18 20.04 16.73
N MET A 47 1.67 20.50 17.87
CA MET A 47 0.84 19.67 18.76
C MET A 47 -0.63 19.59 18.31
N LEU A 48 -1.19 20.69 17.80
CA LEU A 48 -2.62 20.81 17.48
C LEU A 48 -3.12 19.80 16.43
N PRO A 49 -2.40 19.50 15.32
CA PRO A 49 -2.83 18.47 14.36
C PRO A 49 -3.11 17.11 15.02
N HIS A 50 -2.36 16.77 16.07
CA HIS A 50 -2.49 15.49 16.76
C HIS A 50 -3.61 15.44 17.80
N LEU A 51 -4.22 16.59 18.12
CA LEU A 51 -5.37 16.75 19.01
C LEU A 51 -6.68 17.04 18.27
N ALA A 52 -6.58 17.65 17.09
CA ALA A 52 -7.72 18.17 16.34
C ALA A 52 -8.77 17.10 16.07
N GLY A 53 -10.04 17.47 16.30
CA GLY A 53 -11.18 16.56 16.12
C GLY A 53 -11.22 15.39 17.12
N ARG A 54 -10.36 15.34 18.14
CA ARG A 54 -10.32 14.25 19.14
C ARG A 54 -10.82 14.74 20.51
N PRO A 55 -11.53 13.90 21.28
CA PRO A 55 -11.89 14.25 22.66
C PRO A 55 -10.64 14.26 23.55
N VAL A 56 -10.31 15.42 24.12
CA VAL A 56 -9.11 15.56 24.96
C VAL A 56 -9.42 15.23 26.42
N THR A 57 -8.84 14.14 26.92
CA THR A 57 -8.81 13.84 28.36
C THR A 57 -7.59 14.49 28.99
N ARG A 58 -7.80 15.23 30.07
CA ARG A 58 -6.76 16.05 30.72
C ARG A 58 -6.34 15.39 32.01
N LYS A 59 -5.04 15.22 32.25
CA LYS A 59 -4.54 14.81 33.58
C LYS A 59 -3.86 15.98 34.25
N ARG A 60 -4.32 16.29 35.46
CA ARG A 60 -4.02 17.55 36.14
C ARG A 60 -3.21 17.34 37.40
N TRP A 61 -2.25 18.24 37.61
CA TRP A 61 -1.45 18.35 38.82
C TRP A 61 -1.55 19.78 39.36
N PRO A 62 -2.69 20.19 39.93
CA PRO A 62 -2.87 21.57 40.38
C PRO A 62 -1.82 22.04 41.38
N ASN A 63 -1.22 21.11 42.13
CA ASN A 63 -0.21 21.36 43.16
C ASN A 63 1.20 20.89 42.78
N GLY A 64 1.44 20.49 41.54
CA GLY A 64 2.71 19.95 41.08
C GLY A 64 2.81 18.42 41.19
N VAL A 65 3.85 17.87 40.58
CA VAL A 65 4.01 16.42 40.30
C VAL A 65 4.21 15.54 41.54
N ASP A 66 4.67 16.11 42.65
CA ASP A 66 4.84 15.42 43.93
C ASP A 66 3.51 15.24 44.70
N HIS A 67 2.42 15.80 44.19
CA HIS A 67 1.09 15.70 44.77
C HIS A 67 0.15 14.85 43.89
N PRO A 68 -0.96 14.33 44.46
CA PRO A 68 -1.90 13.51 43.71
C PRO A 68 -2.45 14.20 42.46
N ALA A 69 -2.42 13.46 41.35
CA ALA A 69 -3.03 13.85 40.09
C ALA A 69 -4.48 13.36 39.99
N PHE A 70 -5.25 13.92 39.07
CA PHE A 70 -6.53 13.33 38.65
C PHE A 70 -6.76 13.45 37.15
N PHE A 71 -7.46 12.45 36.61
CA PHE A 71 -7.93 12.47 35.22
C PHE A 71 -9.29 13.18 35.15
N GLU A 72 -9.39 14.13 34.22
CA GLU A 72 -10.57 14.92 33.99
C GLU A 72 -11.02 14.76 32.54
N LYS A 73 -12.09 13.98 32.36
CA LYS A 73 -12.76 13.80 31.08
C LYS A 73 -13.78 14.91 30.86
N ASN A 74 -14.71 15.05 31.81
CA ASN A 74 -15.81 15.99 31.72
C ASN A 74 -15.32 17.44 31.86
N LEU A 75 -15.77 18.31 30.97
CA LEU A 75 -15.54 19.74 31.04
C LEU A 75 -16.34 20.35 32.20
N ALA A 76 -15.72 21.21 33.00
CA ALA A 76 -16.42 21.96 34.03
C ALA A 76 -17.35 23.01 33.42
N ALA A 77 -18.46 23.33 34.11
CA ALA A 77 -19.38 24.39 33.68
C ALA A 77 -18.71 25.77 33.57
N SER A 78 -17.64 26.00 34.34
CA SER A 78 -16.83 27.22 34.33
C SER A 78 -15.75 27.25 33.24
N ALA A 79 -15.66 26.23 32.39
CA ALA A 79 -14.74 26.25 31.27
C ALA A 79 -15.12 27.36 30.28
N PRO A 80 -14.14 27.99 29.60
CA PRO A 80 -14.39 29.04 28.62
C PRO A 80 -15.38 28.65 27.51
N ASP A 81 -16.22 29.58 27.10
CA ASP A 81 -17.28 29.33 26.11
C ASP A 81 -16.77 29.12 24.69
N TRP A 82 -15.55 29.57 24.38
CA TRP A 82 -14.93 29.37 23.06
C TRP A 82 -14.44 27.93 22.84
N LEU A 83 -14.21 27.16 23.90
CA LEU A 83 -13.77 25.76 23.77
C LEU A 83 -14.88 24.95 23.08
N ASP A 84 -14.54 24.26 22.00
CA ASP A 84 -15.45 23.31 21.36
C ASP A 84 -15.77 22.17 22.33
N ARG A 85 -17.05 21.80 22.39
CA ARG A 85 -17.61 20.86 23.37
C ARG A 85 -18.35 19.76 22.64
N ARG A 86 -17.86 18.53 22.76
CA ARG A 86 -18.52 17.35 22.19
C ARG A 86 -19.01 16.42 23.28
N ARG A 87 -20.19 15.84 23.09
CA ARG A 87 -20.83 14.95 24.06
C ARG A 87 -20.58 13.50 23.65
N ILE A 88 -20.14 12.69 24.61
CA ILE A 88 -20.06 11.24 24.43
C ILE A 88 -21.02 10.59 25.41
N HIS A 89 -21.91 9.76 24.88
CA HIS A 89 -22.83 8.94 25.65
C HIS A 89 -22.09 7.69 26.14
N HIS A 90 -21.74 7.66 27.43
CA HIS A 90 -21.28 6.45 28.09
C HIS A 90 -22.48 5.68 28.65
N SER A 91 -22.29 4.42 29.01
CA SER A 91 -23.36 3.54 29.50
C SER A 91 -24.08 4.06 30.74
N ASP A 92 -23.41 4.88 31.55
CA ASP A 92 -23.89 5.39 32.84
C ASP A 92 -24.15 6.90 32.85
N ARG A 93 -23.57 7.67 31.92
CA ARG A 93 -23.66 9.13 31.89
C ARG A 93 -23.25 9.72 30.54
N VAL A 94 -23.64 10.97 30.31
CA VAL A 94 -23.09 11.79 29.22
C VAL A 94 -21.88 12.55 29.74
N VAL A 95 -20.77 12.50 29.01
CA VAL A 95 -19.54 13.25 29.33
C VAL A 95 -19.29 14.27 28.24
N VAL A 96 -19.05 15.52 28.62
CA VAL A 96 -18.71 16.62 27.72
C VAL A 96 -17.19 16.74 27.65
N TYR A 97 -16.60 16.54 26.47
CA TYR A 97 -15.17 16.65 26.24
C TYR A 97 -14.83 17.97 25.54
N PRO A 98 -13.69 18.59 25.87
CA PRO A 98 -13.12 19.61 25.00
C PRO A 98 -12.54 18.99 23.73
N VAL A 99 -12.66 19.72 22.62
CA VAL A 99 -11.88 19.51 21.39
C VAL A 99 -11.04 20.77 21.17
N PHE A 100 -9.75 20.59 20.94
CA PHE A 100 -8.81 21.70 20.80
C PHE A 100 -8.55 22.00 19.34
N HIS A 101 -8.61 23.27 18.97
CA HIS A 101 -8.46 23.77 17.60
C HIS A 101 -7.41 24.86 17.47
N GLY A 102 -7.06 25.55 18.57
CA GLY A 102 -6.14 26.69 18.52
C GLY A 102 -5.22 26.85 19.73
N PRO A 103 -4.24 27.77 19.66
CA PRO A 103 -3.29 28.03 20.75
C PRO A 103 -3.95 28.46 22.06
N ALA A 104 -5.11 29.13 22.01
CA ALA A 104 -5.88 29.51 23.20
C ALA A 104 -6.30 28.28 24.03
N ASP A 105 -6.63 27.17 23.38
CA ASP A 105 -7.07 25.93 24.05
C ASP A 105 -5.91 25.28 24.82
N LEU A 106 -4.72 25.30 24.21
CA LEU A 106 -3.48 24.81 24.82
C LEU A 106 -2.99 25.71 25.97
N ALA A 107 -3.12 27.03 25.82
CA ALA A 107 -2.86 27.95 26.93
C ALA A 107 -3.81 27.70 28.11
N TRP A 108 -5.09 27.42 27.82
CA TRP A 108 -6.06 27.03 28.84
C TRP A 108 -5.70 25.68 29.51
N LEU A 109 -5.25 24.69 28.74
CA LEU A 109 -4.73 23.42 29.25
C LEU A 109 -3.64 23.64 30.31
N GLY A 110 -2.61 24.44 29.96
CA GLY A 110 -1.53 24.80 30.87
C GLY A 110 -2.01 25.57 32.11
N GLN A 111 -2.93 26.53 31.92
CA GLN A 111 -3.52 27.31 33.02
C GLN A 111 -4.29 26.43 34.03
N GLN A 112 -4.91 25.34 33.57
CA GLN A 112 -5.56 24.33 34.41
C GLN A 112 -4.57 23.42 35.15
N ALA A 113 -3.26 23.62 34.97
CA ALA A 113 -2.18 22.73 35.41
C ALA A 113 -2.40 21.29 34.90
N ALA A 114 -2.94 21.17 33.68
CA ALA A 114 -3.02 19.90 32.97
C ALA A 114 -1.68 19.65 32.29
N LEU A 115 -0.90 18.71 32.84
CA LEU A 115 0.40 18.36 32.29
C LEU A 115 0.29 17.30 31.21
N GLU A 116 -0.74 16.46 31.20
CA GLU A 116 -0.90 15.46 30.16
C GLU A 116 -2.22 15.63 29.40
N ALA A 117 -2.13 15.67 28.07
CA ALA A 117 -3.25 15.56 27.14
C ALA A 117 -3.30 14.14 26.57
N HIS A 118 -4.45 13.48 26.72
CA HIS A 118 -4.67 12.11 26.26
C HIS A 118 -5.82 12.07 25.25
N VAL A 119 -5.61 11.44 24.10
CA VAL A 119 -6.58 11.36 22.99
C VAL A 119 -6.73 9.93 22.49
N PRO A 120 -7.90 9.54 21.95
CA PRO A 120 -8.06 8.28 21.24
C PRO A 120 -7.48 8.37 19.82
N GLN A 121 -7.38 7.23 19.13
CA GLN A 121 -6.90 7.20 17.73
C GLN A 121 -7.98 7.55 16.69
N TRP A 122 -9.22 7.73 17.13
CA TRP A 122 -10.35 8.18 16.30
C TRP A 122 -10.63 9.67 16.46
N THR A 123 -11.29 10.25 15.46
CA THR A 123 -11.81 11.62 15.46
C THR A 123 -13.33 11.62 15.48
N PHE A 124 -13.95 12.68 15.97
CA PHE A 124 -15.40 12.85 15.90
C PHE A 124 -15.88 12.83 14.44
N ASP A 125 -16.97 12.10 14.20
CA ASP A 125 -17.82 12.31 13.04
C ASP A 125 -19.07 13.03 13.54
N ARG A 126 -19.12 14.34 13.30
CA ARG A 126 -20.12 15.25 13.90
C ARG A 126 -20.09 15.19 15.43
N ASP A 127 -21.14 14.66 16.06
CA ASP A 127 -21.27 14.52 17.51
C ASP A 127 -21.11 13.07 18.00
N GLU A 128 -20.69 12.16 17.11
CA GLU A 128 -20.51 10.74 17.42
C GLU A 128 -19.05 10.31 17.27
N GLN A 129 -18.73 9.17 17.88
CA GLN A 129 -17.44 8.53 17.70
C GLN A 129 -17.26 8.13 16.23
N GLY A 130 -16.30 8.77 15.54
CA GLY A 130 -15.96 8.45 14.16
C GLY A 130 -14.94 7.32 14.04
N LYS A 131 -14.17 7.36 12.96
CA LYS A 131 -13.18 6.35 12.60
C LYS A 131 -11.79 6.67 13.13
N ALA A 132 -10.99 5.63 13.38
CA ALA A 132 -9.56 5.72 13.66
C ALA A 132 -8.82 6.22 12.42
N THR A 133 -8.09 7.32 12.56
CA THR A 133 -7.27 7.91 11.49
C THR A 133 -5.80 7.48 11.58
N ARG A 134 -5.42 6.83 12.68
CA ARG A 134 -4.07 6.29 12.90
C ARG A 134 -4.11 5.03 13.76
N ILE A 135 -3.03 4.25 13.72
CA ILE A 135 -2.74 3.13 14.63
C ILE A 135 -1.59 3.57 15.54
N VAL A 136 -1.65 3.19 16.82
CA VAL A 136 -0.55 3.35 17.76
C VAL A 136 -0.02 1.98 18.20
N PHE A 137 1.29 1.80 18.11
CA PHE A 137 2.00 0.70 18.73
C PHE A 137 2.69 1.25 19.98
N ASP A 138 2.21 0.84 21.15
CA ASP A 138 2.73 1.27 22.44
C ASP A 138 3.70 0.21 22.97
N LEU A 139 4.99 0.55 23.01
CA LEU A 139 6.07 -0.33 23.41
C LEU A 139 6.45 0.00 24.85
N ASP A 140 5.91 -0.78 25.78
CA ASP A 140 6.15 -0.65 27.21
C ASP A 140 7.26 -1.60 27.66
N PRO A 141 8.41 -1.11 28.16
CA PRO A 141 9.43 -1.98 28.73
C PRO A 141 8.91 -2.69 29.97
N GLY A 142 9.13 -3.99 30.04
CA GLY A 142 9.03 -4.77 31.26
C GLY A 142 10.08 -4.38 32.29
N ASP A 143 10.07 -5.07 33.42
CA ASP A 143 11.11 -4.88 34.44
C ASP A 143 12.48 -5.27 33.85
N ASP A 144 13.49 -4.45 34.16
CA ASP A 144 14.88 -4.57 33.69
C ASP A 144 15.09 -4.43 32.16
N VAL A 145 14.10 -3.89 31.44
CA VAL A 145 14.22 -3.57 30.01
C VAL A 145 14.45 -2.07 29.83
N ASP A 146 15.48 -1.72 29.06
CA ASP A 146 15.83 -0.34 28.75
C ASP A 146 15.13 0.20 27.50
N LEU A 147 15.35 1.48 27.23
CA LEU A 147 14.73 2.17 26.11
C LEU A 147 15.33 1.74 24.76
N ASP A 148 16.60 1.31 24.73
CA ASP A 148 17.27 0.81 23.53
C ASP A 148 16.73 -0.57 23.11
N THR A 149 16.36 -1.41 24.07
CA THR A 149 15.63 -2.65 23.80
C THR A 149 14.24 -2.34 23.22
N CYS A 150 13.54 -1.32 23.72
CA CYS A 150 12.30 -0.85 23.10
C CYS A 150 12.54 -0.36 21.68
N ALA A 151 13.66 0.34 21.43
CA ALA A 151 14.02 0.84 20.11
C ALA A 151 14.29 -0.29 19.11
N THR A 152 14.91 -1.38 19.56
CA THR A 152 15.08 -2.60 18.75
C THR A 152 13.74 -3.18 18.30
N VAL A 153 12.78 -3.28 19.23
CA VAL A 153 11.42 -3.73 18.91
C VAL A 153 10.70 -2.71 18.01
N ALA A 154 10.93 -1.42 18.20
CA ALA A 154 10.38 -0.36 17.37
C ALA A 154 10.83 -0.47 15.91
N CYS A 155 12.11 -0.75 15.67
CA CYS A 155 12.65 -1.00 14.33
C CYS A 155 12.01 -2.23 13.69
N ALA A 156 11.75 -3.29 14.47
CA ALA A 156 11.06 -4.47 13.93
C ALA A 156 9.61 -4.16 13.53
N VAL A 157 8.87 -3.39 14.35
CA VAL A 157 7.53 -2.89 13.98
C VAL A 157 7.59 -2.02 12.72
N ARG A 158 8.57 -1.11 12.62
CA ARG A 158 8.78 -0.27 11.44
C ARG A 158 8.90 -1.11 10.17
N THR A 159 9.74 -2.14 10.19
CA THR A 159 9.93 -3.04 9.03
C THR A 159 8.61 -3.66 8.61
N MET A 160 7.85 -4.26 9.55
CA MET A 160 6.56 -4.89 9.24
C MET A 160 5.54 -3.91 8.65
N VAL A 161 5.50 -2.68 9.16
CA VAL A 161 4.59 -1.63 8.67
C VAL A 161 5.05 -1.09 7.30
N THR A 162 6.34 -0.95 7.09
CA THR A 162 6.92 -0.47 5.82
C THR A 162 6.74 -1.49 4.70
N ASP A 163 6.86 -2.78 4.99
CA ASP A 163 6.68 -3.87 4.03
C ASP A 163 5.27 -3.84 3.41
N ILE A 164 4.26 -3.45 4.19
CA ILE A 164 2.87 -3.27 3.72
C ILE A 164 2.57 -1.87 3.17
N GLY A 165 3.59 -1.03 2.99
CA GLY A 165 3.48 0.29 2.36
C GLY A 165 2.98 1.40 3.29
N LEU A 166 3.05 1.21 4.61
CA LEU A 166 2.69 2.23 5.59
C LEU A 166 3.94 2.87 6.19
N THR A 167 3.80 4.12 6.65
CA THR A 167 4.89 4.87 7.30
C THR A 167 4.69 4.88 8.81
N ALA A 168 5.74 4.62 9.58
CA ALA A 168 5.70 4.71 11.04
C ALA A 168 6.50 5.94 11.53
N PHE A 169 5.92 6.65 12.50
CA PHE A 169 6.49 7.84 13.12
C PHE A 169 6.82 7.54 14.59
N PRO A 170 8.10 7.56 15.00
CA PRO A 170 8.49 7.19 16.35
C PRO A 170 8.52 8.38 17.32
N LEU A 171 8.09 8.13 18.55
CA LEU A 171 8.21 9.06 19.66
C LEU A 171 8.70 8.31 20.89
N THR A 172 9.58 8.94 21.66
CA THR A 172 9.75 8.52 23.06
C THR A 172 8.50 8.93 23.85
N SER A 173 7.97 8.06 24.71
CA SER A 173 6.70 8.32 25.41
C SER A 173 6.76 9.47 26.41
N GLY A 174 7.96 9.94 26.78
CA GLY A 174 8.24 10.83 27.90
C GLY A 174 8.20 10.12 29.27
N SER A 175 7.97 8.80 29.30
CA SER A 175 7.92 8.01 30.53
C SER A 175 8.95 6.88 30.51
N LYS A 176 8.57 5.70 30.03
CA LYS A 176 9.46 4.53 30.02
C LYS A 176 9.64 3.96 28.62
N GLY A 177 8.58 3.96 27.81
CA GLY A 177 8.54 3.31 26.51
C GLY A 177 8.63 4.23 25.30
N ILE A 178 8.27 3.67 24.15
CA ILE A 178 8.24 4.29 22.82
C ILE A 178 6.82 4.12 22.24
N HIS A 179 6.32 5.15 21.57
CA HIS A 179 5.12 5.04 20.75
C HIS A 179 5.49 5.11 19.28
N LEU A 180 4.92 4.24 18.46
CA LEU A 180 4.94 4.37 17.01
C LEU A 180 3.54 4.68 16.52
N TYR A 181 3.38 5.80 15.84
CA TYR A 181 2.13 6.14 15.19
C TYR A 181 2.21 5.84 13.69
N VAL A 182 1.14 5.28 13.15
CA VAL A 182 1.00 4.92 11.74
C VAL A 182 -0.28 5.56 11.21
N PRO A 183 -0.20 6.56 10.32
CA PRO A 183 -1.40 7.17 9.74
C PRO A 183 -2.12 6.17 8.85
N LEU A 184 -3.43 6.34 8.75
CA LEU A 184 -4.29 5.56 7.87
C LEU A 184 -4.87 6.48 6.80
N GLU A 185 -4.45 6.26 5.55
CA GLU A 185 -4.95 7.01 4.38
C GLU A 185 -6.49 6.95 4.29
N LYS A 186 -7.05 5.78 4.59
CA LYS A 186 -8.49 5.58 4.75
C LYS A 186 -8.80 5.25 6.21
N PRO A 187 -9.51 6.13 6.94
CA PRO A 187 -9.88 5.86 8.32
C PRO A 187 -10.68 4.56 8.48
N VAL A 188 -10.39 3.79 9.53
CA VAL A 188 -11.01 2.48 9.82
C VAL A 188 -11.74 2.49 11.16
N THR A 189 -12.56 1.48 11.45
CA THR A 189 -13.17 1.38 12.79
C THR A 189 -12.09 1.12 13.85
N SER A 190 -12.28 1.59 15.10
CA SER A 190 -11.31 1.31 16.17
C SER A 190 -11.11 -0.19 16.42
N ALA A 191 -12.13 -1.01 16.14
CA ALA A 191 -12.04 -2.47 16.17
C ALA A 191 -11.12 -3.01 15.06
N GLY A 192 -11.21 -2.46 13.84
CA GLY A 192 -10.30 -2.77 12.74
C GLY A 192 -8.85 -2.40 13.08
N ALA A 193 -8.62 -1.18 13.56
CA ALA A 193 -7.29 -0.71 13.99
C ALA A 193 -6.70 -1.62 15.10
N SER A 194 -7.50 -1.95 16.11
CA SER A 194 -7.09 -2.89 17.19
C SER A 194 -6.76 -4.28 16.67
N THR A 195 -7.47 -4.76 15.65
CA THR A 195 -7.24 -6.08 15.06
C THR A 195 -5.90 -6.13 14.32
N VAL A 196 -5.59 -5.09 13.53
CA VAL A 196 -4.30 -4.96 12.84
C VAL A 196 -3.16 -4.87 13.86
N ALA A 197 -3.28 -3.99 14.85
CA ALA A 197 -2.26 -3.82 15.90
C ALA A 197 -2.00 -5.14 16.65
N LYS A 198 -3.06 -5.88 16.98
CA LYS A 198 -2.95 -7.17 17.66
C LYS A 198 -2.24 -8.22 16.79
N ARG A 199 -2.56 -8.29 15.49
CA ARG A 199 -1.89 -9.23 14.57
C ARG A 199 -0.40 -8.96 14.47
N VAL A 200 -0.01 -7.69 14.29
CA VAL A 200 1.40 -7.29 14.27
C VAL A 200 2.08 -7.68 15.59
N ALA A 201 1.45 -7.38 16.73
CA ALA A 201 2.01 -7.72 18.03
C ALA A 201 2.20 -9.24 18.23
N THR A 202 1.21 -10.05 17.86
CA THR A 202 1.29 -11.51 17.96
C THR A 202 2.31 -12.11 16.99
N LEU A 203 2.42 -11.60 15.76
CA LEU A 203 3.44 -12.04 14.81
C LEU A 203 4.85 -11.72 15.35
N LEU A 204 5.02 -10.51 15.91
CA LEU A 204 6.30 -10.08 16.44
C LEU A 204 6.72 -10.87 17.69
N GLU A 205 5.77 -11.17 18.59
CA GLU A 205 5.98 -12.12 19.70
C GLU A 205 6.40 -13.51 19.19
N GLY A 206 5.87 -13.97 18.06
CA GLY A 206 6.28 -15.23 17.43
C GLY A 206 7.69 -15.21 16.84
N THR A 207 8.11 -14.10 16.23
CA THR A 207 9.44 -13.96 15.62
C THR A 207 10.54 -13.55 16.60
N MET A 208 10.19 -12.85 17.67
CA MET A 208 11.13 -12.33 18.68
C MET A 208 10.64 -12.68 20.10
N PRO A 209 10.41 -13.97 20.42
CA PRO A 209 9.74 -14.38 21.66
C PRO A 209 10.52 -14.01 22.93
N ASP A 210 11.83 -13.83 22.84
CA ASP A 210 12.68 -13.44 23.98
C ASP A 210 12.64 -11.93 24.27
N LEU A 211 12.21 -11.12 23.30
CA LEU A 211 12.21 -9.66 23.40
C LEU A 211 10.80 -9.05 23.46
N VAL A 212 9.79 -9.72 22.92
CA VAL A 212 8.44 -9.16 22.78
C VAL A 212 7.41 -10.04 23.48
N THR A 213 6.43 -9.40 24.12
CA THR A 213 5.18 -10.05 24.47
C THR A 213 3.97 -9.22 24.05
N ALA A 214 2.95 -9.89 23.48
CA ALA A 214 1.65 -9.30 23.16
C ALA A 214 0.59 -9.64 24.22
N SER A 215 0.97 -10.41 25.25
CA SER A 215 0.08 -10.86 26.31
C SER A 215 -0.18 -9.76 27.34
N MET A 216 -1.46 -9.60 27.71
CA MET A 216 -1.84 -8.68 28.79
C MET A 216 -1.32 -9.11 30.17
N SER A 217 -0.87 -10.36 30.32
CA SER A 217 -0.39 -10.90 31.59
C SER A 217 0.91 -10.23 32.01
N LYS A 218 0.90 -9.54 33.16
CA LYS A 218 2.10 -8.93 33.74
C LYS A 218 3.21 -9.93 34.07
N ALA A 219 2.86 -11.19 34.34
CA ALA A 219 3.82 -12.25 34.66
C ALA A 219 4.76 -12.60 33.50
N LEU A 220 4.40 -12.23 32.25
CA LEU A 220 5.20 -12.52 31.05
C LEU A 220 6.08 -11.34 30.61
N ARG A 221 6.01 -10.21 31.33
CA ARG A 221 6.72 -8.96 30.98
C ARG A 221 8.18 -8.88 31.45
N PRO A 222 8.63 -9.51 32.55
CA PRO A 222 10.04 -9.39 32.96
C PRO A 222 11.00 -9.75 31.82
N GLY A 223 11.97 -8.86 31.54
CA GLY A 223 12.94 -9.03 30.46
C GLY A 223 12.40 -8.84 29.03
N LYS A 224 11.13 -8.43 28.85
CA LYS A 224 10.51 -8.26 27.52
C LYS A 224 9.85 -6.90 27.36
N VAL A 225 9.73 -6.44 26.12
CA VAL A 225 8.91 -5.29 25.72
C VAL A 225 7.47 -5.78 25.54
N PHE A 226 6.55 -5.22 26.32
CA PHE A 226 5.12 -5.42 26.14
C PHE A 226 4.63 -4.51 25.02
N LEU A 227 4.18 -5.11 23.91
CA LEU A 227 3.60 -4.38 22.79
C LEU A 227 2.08 -4.26 23.00
N ASP A 228 1.63 -3.15 23.60
CA ASP A 228 0.23 -2.93 23.98
C ASP A 228 -0.64 -2.55 22.77
N TRP A 229 -1.04 -3.56 22.01
CA TRP A 229 -1.99 -3.41 20.90
C TRP A 229 -3.35 -2.85 21.34
N SER A 230 -3.71 -2.97 22.62
CA SER A 230 -5.04 -2.62 23.13
C SER A 230 -5.26 -1.11 23.24
N GLN A 231 -4.20 -0.30 23.11
CA GLN A 231 -4.28 1.17 23.05
C GLN A 231 -5.10 1.70 21.86
N ASN A 232 -5.31 0.87 20.84
CA ASN A 232 -6.15 1.19 19.68
C ASN A 232 -7.66 0.99 19.93
N ASN A 233 -8.05 0.51 21.11
CA ASN A 233 -9.46 0.36 21.45
C ASN A 233 -10.12 1.75 21.55
N GLY A 234 -11.30 1.92 20.95
CA GLY A 234 -11.99 3.22 20.92
C GLY A 234 -12.35 3.81 22.29
N LYS A 235 -12.32 3.02 23.36
CA LYS A 235 -12.55 3.48 24.74
C LYS A 235 -11.28 3.93 25.47
N LYS A 236 -10.09 3.67 24.90
CA LYS A 236 -8.80 4.04 25.46
C LYS A 236 -8.29 5.35 24.85
N THR A 237 -7.37 5.97 25.58
CA THR A 237 -6.67 7.19 25.17
C THR A 237 -5.18 6.99 25.41
N THR A 238 -4.36 7.47 24.49
CA THR A 238 -2.89 7.53 24.64
C THR A 238 -2.45 8.95 24.85
N ILE A 239 -1.22 9.13 25.37
CA ILE A 239 -0.62 10.46 25.45
C ILE A 239 -0.51 11.05 24.03
N ALA A 240 -0.93 12.30 23.87
CA ALA A 240 -0.77 13.00 22.60
C ALA A 240 0.73 13.30 22.34
N PRO A 241 1.18 13.26 21.08
CA PRO A 241 2.46 13.86 20.69
C PRO A 241 2.65 15.26 21.27
N TYR A 242 3.89 15.62 21.62
CA TYR A 242 4.27 16.89 22.26
C TYR A 242 3.67 17.15 23.65
N SER A 243 2.81 16.29 24.19
CA SER A 243 2.31 16.47 25.55
C SER A 243 3.43 16.27 26.58
N LEU A 244 3.45 17.13 27.61
CA LEU A 244 4.27 16.92 28.80
C LEU A 244 3.83 15.63 29.53
N ARG A 245 4.69 15.14 30.42
CA ARG A 245 4.44 14.01 31.32
C ARG A 245 4.53 14.47 32.76
N GLY A 246 3.60 14.00 33.60
CA GLY A 246 3.62 14.28 35.04
C GLY A 246 4.60 13.37 35.78
N ARG A 247 5.89 13.55 35.50
CA ARG A 247 7.04 12.86 36.12
C ARG A 247 7.81 13.87 36.98
N SER A 248 8.87 13.44 37.66
CA SER A 248 9.67 14.35 38.51
C SER A 248 10.33 15.48 37.71
N ARG A 249 10.65 15.21 36.44
CA ARG A 249 11.15 16.16 35.45
C ARG A 249 10.11 16.38 34.32
N PRO A 250 10.10 17.55 33.66
CA PRO A 250 9.16 17.91 32.60
C PRO A 250 9.53 17.25 31.26
N THR A 251 9.43 15.92 31.22
CA THR A 251 9.64 15.14 30.00
C THR A 251 8.42 15.19 29.08
N VAL A 252 8.64 14.91 27.80
CA VAL A 252 7.63 15.05 26.74
C VAL A 252 7.46 13.75 25.98
N ALA A 253 6.25 13.48 25.48
CA ALA A 253 6.01 12.52 24.42
C ALA A 253 6.64 13.05 23.11
N ALA A 254 7.95 12.89 22.98
CA ALA A 254 8.78 13.66 22.07
C ALA A 254 9.04 12.89 20.76
N PRO A 255 8.78 13.50 19.60
CA PRO A 255 9.14 12.94 18.29
C PRO A 255 10.62 12.68 18.14
N ARG A 256 10.94 11.63 17.39
CA ARG A 256 12.30 11.18 17.10
C ARG A 256 12.47 10.90 15.62
N THR A 257 13.69 11.04 15.14
CA THR A 257 14.10 10.48 13.86
C THR A 257 14.36 8.99 13.98
N TRP A 258 14.26 8.24 12.89
CA TRP A 258 14.64 6.82 12.90
C TRP A 258 16.13 6.59 13.15
N GLU A 259 17.00 7.53 12.73
CA GLU A 259 18.44 7.49 13.02
C GLU A 259 18.71 7.51 14.54
N GLU A 260 17.97 8.33 15.29
CA GLU A 260 18.06 8.33 16.76
C GLU A 260 17.56 7.02 17.39
N ILE A 261 16.48 6.44 16.86
CA ILE A 261 15.97 5.14 17.34
C ILE A 261 17.00 4.04 17.09
N GLU A 262 17.71 4.07 15.97
CA GLU A 262 18.69 3.05 15.58
C GLU A 262 20.08 3.27 16.23
N GLY A 263 20.41 4.50 16.62
CA GLY A 263 21.75 4.89 17.08
C GLY A 263 22.14 4.43 18.50
N GLY A 264 21.17 4.01 19.33
CA GLY A 264 21.39 3.62 20.73
C GLY A 264 21.67 4.78 21.68
N GLY A 265 21.63 4.52 22.99
CA GLY A 265 21.74 5.54 24.03
C GLY A 265 20.49 6.43 24.14
N LEU A 266 19.32 5.90 23.79
CA LEU A 266 18.08 6.65 23.74
C LEU A 266 17.66 7.08 25.15
N THR A 267 17.34 8.36 25.30
CA THR A 267 16.77 8.93 26.53
C THR A 267 15.43 9.59 26.25
N GLN A 268 14.65 9.78 27.31
CA GLN A 268 13.44 10.61 27.28
C GLN A 268 13.85 12.09 27.30
N LEU A 269 13.17 12.93 26.54
CA LEU A 269 13.54 14.34 26.37
C LEU A 269 12.76 15.27 27.29
N ALA A 270 13.43 16.28 27.84
CA ALA A 270 12.80 17.41 28.52
C ALA A 270 12.21 18.41 27.50
N PHE A 271 11.20 19.16 27.94
CA PHE A 271 10.47 20.11 27.09
C PHE A 271 11.35 21.19 26.43
N THR A 272 12.40 21.66 27.11
CA THR A 272 13.36 22.62 26.54
C THR A 272 14.12 22.01 25.36
N GLU A 273 14.52 20.74 25.47
CA GLU A 273 15.22 20.03 24.41
C GLU A 273 14.30 19.70 23.22
N VAL A 274 12.99 19.62 23.45
CA VAL A 274 11.98 19.48 22.40
C VAL A 274 11.78 20.80 21.65
N ILE A 275 11.77 21.95 22.36
CA ILE A 275 11.72 23.27 21.72
C ILE A 275 12.94 23.47 20.82
N ASP A 276 14.14 23.20 21.33
CA ASP A 276 15.38 23.35 20.56
C ASP A 276 15.39 22.47 19.30
N ARG A 277 14.84 21.25 19.41
CA ARG A 277 14.66 20.33 18.29
C ARG A 277 13.64 20.84 17.29
N LEU A 278 12.47 21.28 17.74
CA LEU A 278 11.43 21.81 16.86
C LEU A 278 11.93 23.01 16.04
N HIS A 279 12.71 23.90 16.66
CA HIS A 279 13.32 25.03 15.94
C HIS A 279 14.39 24.61 14.93
N ARG A 280 15.15 23.56 15.22
CA ARG A 280 16.25 23.11 14.36
C ARG A 280 15.78 22.21 13.21
N ASP A 281 14.90 21.27 13.52
CA ASP A 281 14.55 20.15 12.65
C ASP A 281 13.12 20.29 12.07
N GLY A 282 12.30 21.19 12.60
CA GLY A 282 10.89 21.30 12.28
C GLY A 282 10.04 20.23 12.97
N ASP A 283 8.79 20.09 12.52
CA ASP A 283 7.88 19.07 13.01
C ASP A 283 8.15 17.72 12.34
N LEU A 284 8.73 16.79 13.10
CA LEU A 284 9.03 15.43 12.64
C LEU A 284 7.76 14.57 12.42
N LEU A 285 6.59 15.05 12.84
CA LEU A 285 5.30 14.41 12.69
C LEU A 285 4.37 15.15 11.72
N ALA A 286 4.89 16.09 10.93
CA ALA A 286 4.07 16.90 10.01
C ALA A 286 3.18 16.07 9.07
N ASP A 287 3.64 14.87 8.69
CA ASP A 287 2.93 13.94 7.79
C ASP A 287 2.05 12.91 8.54
N LEU A 288 1.95 12.97 9.87
CA LEU A 288 1.20 11.98 10.67
C LEU A 288 -0.31 12.26 10.73
N ASP A 289 -0.72 13.50 10.96
CA ASP A 289 -2.12 13.90 10.98
C ASP A 289 -2.30 15.11 10.06
N ALA A 290 -3.46 15.22 9.40
CA ALA A 290 -3.76 16.38 8.58
C ALA A 290 -3.73 17.67 9.40
N ALA A 291 -3.27 18.75 8.79
CA ALA A 291 -3.31 20.08 9.38
C ALA A 291 -4.75 20.43 9.82
N VAL A 292 -4.87 21.18 10.93
CA VAL A 292 -6.16 21.55 11.51
C VAL A 292 -6.96 22.40 10.52
N PRO A 293 -8.14 21.95 10.05
CA PRO A 293 -8.97 22.76 9.17
C PRO A 293 -9.46 24.00 9.93
N GLY A 294 -9.12 25.20 9.46
CA GLY A 294 -9.50 26.47 10.10
C GLY A 294 -8.59 26.94 11.24
N GLY A 295 -7.56 26.16 11.62
CA GLY A 295 -6.41 26.68 12.35
C GLY A 295 -5.48 27.35 11.36
N THR A 296 -5.37 28.67 11.40
CA THR A 296 -4.42 29.39 10.53
C THR A 296 -3.00 29.02 10.95
N ALA A 297 -2.42 27.99 10.34
CA ALA A 297 -0.97 27.93 10.21
C ALA A 297 -0.54 29.29 9.65
N ASP A 298 0.37 29.97 10.32
CA ASP A 298 0.84 31.27 9.90
C ASP A 298 1.71 31.14 8.64
N ARG A 299 1.06 30.91 7.50
CA ARG A 299 1.70 30.76 6.19
C ARG A 299 2.53 31.99 5.80
N LEU A 300 2.24 33.14 6.42
CA LEU A 300 2.96 34.39 6.24
C LEU A 300 4.15 34.57 7.19
N GLY A 301 4.41 33.64 8.12
CA GLY A 301 5.53 33.67 9.05
C GLY A 301 6.89 33.82 8.35
N PRO A 302 7.23 32.96 7.36
CA PRO A 302 8.45 33.10 6.56
C PRO A 302 8.54 34.43 5.80
N TYR A 303 7.42 34.95 5.29
CA TYR A 303 7.37 36.24 4.60
C TYR A 303 7.69 37.39 5.56
N ARG A 304 7.02 37.45 6.71
CA ARG A 304 7.28 38.48 7.73
C ARG A 304 8.68 38.41 8.29
N GLY A 305 9.21 37.21 8.54
CA GLY A 305 10.57 37.00 9.04
C GLY A 305 11.68 37.53 8.12
N LYS A 306 11.40 37.63 6.81
CA LYS A 306 12.35 38.15 5.81
C LYS A 306 12.28 39.67 5.65
N ARG A 307 11.26 40.36 6.18
CA ARG A 307 11.02 41.80 5.95
C ARG A 307 11.19 42.62 7.23
N THR A 308 11.75 43.81 7.07
CA THR A 308 11.76 44.82 8.15
C THR A 308 10.83 45.96 7.75
N THR A 309 9.73 46.15 8.48
CA THR A 309 8.64 47.10 8.13
C THR A 309 9.10 48.54 7.94
N SER A 310 10.18 48.96 8.57
CA SER A 310 10.76 50.31 8.42
C SER A 310 11.70 50.46 7.21
N ARG A 311 12.00 49.36 6.49
CA ARG A 311 13.03 49.31 5.44
C ARG A 311 12.53 48.84 4.08
N THR A 312 11.34 48.26 4.00
CA THR A 312 10.73 47.85 2.72
C THR A 312 9.38 48.56 2.49
N PRO A 313 9.09 49.00 1.25
CA PRO A 313 7.76 49.50 0.87
C PRO A 313 6.74 48.37 0.64
N GLU A 314 7.15 47.10 0.74
CA GLU A 314 6.28 45.93 0.60
C GLU A 314 5.21 45.88 1.72
N PRO A 315 3.99 45.39 1.45
CA PRO A 315 2.95 45.24 2.46
C PRO A 315 3.32 44.15 3.47
N VAL A 316 3.36 44.49 4.77
CA VAL A 316 3.64 43.54 5.86
C VAL A 316 2.45 43.54 6.84
N PRO A 317 1.52 42.57 6.73
CA PRO A 317 0.35 42.53 7.60
C PRO A 317 0.73 42.19 9.04
N THR A 318 0.03 42.79 10.01
CA THR A 318 0.24 42.61 11.45
C THR A 318 -0.73 41.60 12.10
N GLY A 319 -1.56 40.91 11.31
CA GLY A 319 -2.55 39.93 11.78
C GLY A 319 -2.86 38.85 10.74
N THR A 320 -3.69 37.88 11.11
CA THR A 320 -4.11 36.77 10.24
C THR A 320 -4.88 37.27 9.02
N THR A 321 -4.68 36.51 7.96
CA THR A 321 -5.23 36.66 6.63
C THR A 321 -6.72 37.03 6.62
N PRO A 322 -7.15 38.03 5.83
CA PRO A 322 -8.57 38.32 5.65
C PRO A 322 -9.31 37.08 5.11
N GLU A 323 -10.50 36.79 5.64
CA GLU A 323 -11.39 35.77 5.06
C GLU A 323 -11.63 36.08 3.56
N SER A 324 -11.39 35.09 2.70
CA SER A 324 -11.65 35.17 1.26
C SER A 324 -13.12 35.55 1.04
N ARG A 325 -13.35 36.73 0.46
CA ARG A 325 -14.67 37.13 -0.05
C ARG A 325 -14.96 36.27 -1.28
N SER A 326 -16.22 35.88 -1.48
CA SER A 326 -16.69 34.95 -2.52
C SER A 326 -16.51 35.45 -3.98
N ALA A 327 -15.28 35.70 -4.41
CA ALA A 327 -14.88 35.98 -5.79
C ALA A 327 -14.11 34.78 -6.35
N ALA A 328 -14.06 34.65 -7.68
CA ALA A 328 -13.21 33.65 -8.32
C ALA A 328 -11.73 33.89 -7.94
N PRO A 329 -10.95 32.83 -7.66
CA PRO A 329 -9.58 32.99 -7.17
C PRO A 329 -8.70 33.65 -8.24
N THR A 330 -7.84 34.56 -7.80
CA THR A 330 -7.04 35.42 -8.68
C THR A 330 -5.63 34.90 -8.89
N PHE A 331 -4.99 35.33 -9.98
CA PHE A 331 -3.56 35.15 -10.19
C PHE A 331 -2.91 36.49 -10.55
N VAL A 332 -1.62 36.59 -10.27
CA VAL A 332 -0.78 37.71 -10.71
C VAL A 332 0.55 37.18 -11.23
N ILE A 333 1.09 37.84 -12.24
CA ILE A 333 2.46 37.67 -12.71
C ILE A 333 3.15 39.03 -12.54
N GLN A 334 4.15 39.11 -11.68
CA GLN A 334 4.96 40.32 -11.49
C GLN A 334 6.30 40.18 -12.20
N GLU A 335 6.67 41.17 -13.01
CA GLU A 335 8.01 41.27 -13.58
C GLU A 335 8.95 41.88 -12.53
N HIS A 336 10.02 41.16 -12.20
CA HIS A 336 10.90 41.50 -11.10
C HIS A 336 12.37 41.62 -11.57
N HIS A 337 12.87 42.85 -11.61
CA HIS A 337 14.26 43.22 -11.91
C HIS A 337 15.11 43.21 -10.64
N ALA A 338 15.28 42.01 -10.06
CA ALA A 338 16.23 41.80 -8.96
C ALA A 338 17.67 41.68 -9.49
N ARG A 339 18.53 40.89 -8.83
CA ARG A 339 19.87 40.53 -9.36
C ARG A 339 19.81 39.96 -10.79
N ARG A 340 18.71 39.30 -11.14
CA ARG A 340 18.38 38.83 -12.48
C ARG A 340 16.88 39.01 -12.71
N LEU A 341 16.52 39.33 -13.94
CA LEU A 341 15.12 39.37 -14.37
C LEU A 341 14.46 38.01 -14.19
N HIS A 342 13.31 37.98 -13.53
CA HIS A 342 12.42 36.84 -13.45
C HIS A 342 10.97 37.33 -13.32
N TYR A 343 10.03 36.41 -13.44
CA TYR A 343 8.60 36.68 -13.32
C TYR A 343 8.05 35.89 -12.14
N ASP A 344 7.52 36.59 -11.14
CA ASP A 344 6.88 35.97 -10.00
C ASP A 344 5.44 35.61 -10.37
N PHE A 345 5.19 34.33 -10.61
CA PHE A 345 3.85 33.80 -10.87
C PHE A 345 3.21 33.38 -9.56
N ARG A 346 2.04 33.92 -9.25
CA ARG A 346 1.38 33.75 -7.96
C ARG A 346 -0.09 33.43 -8.12
N LEU A 347 -0.58 32.49 -7.30
CA LEU A 347 -1.97 32.04 -7.28
C LEU A 347 -2.56 32.30 -5.90
N GLU A 348 -3.70 32.99 -5.84
CA GLU A 348 -4.47 33.14 -4.62
C GLU A 348 -5.04 31.80 -4.17
N ARG A 349 -4.67 31.34 -2.97
CA ARG A 349 -5.18 30.10 -2.38
C ARG A 349 -5.09 30.15 -0.86
N ASP A 350 -6.13 29.68 -0.17
CA ASP A 350 -6.20 29.61 1.30
C ASP A 350 -5.84 30.95 1.98
N GLY A 351 -6.23 32.06 1.33
CA GLY A 351 -5.99 33.43 1.78
C GLY A 351 -4.57 33.96 1.56
N VAL A 352 -3.65 33.21 0.95
CA VAL A 352 -2.31 33.72 0.61
C VAL A 352 -2.05 33.63 -0.90
N LEU A 353 -0.96 34.23 -1.35
CA LEU A 353 -0.45 34.10 -2.70
C LEU A 353 0.65 33.02 -2.72
N VAL A 354 0.31 31.82 -3.20
CA VAL A 354 1.29 30.74 -3.42
C VAL A 354 2.11 31.10 -4.64
N SER A 355 3.44 31.07 -4.51
CA SER A 355 4.32 31.87 -5.37
C SER A 355 5.49 31.09 -5.95
N TRP A 356 5.80 31.34 -7.23
CA TRP A 356 6.94 30.79 -7.94
C TRP A 356 7.70 31.87 -8.71
N ALA A 357 9.02 31.92 -8.57
CA ALA A 357 9.89 32.69 -9.43
C ALA A 357 10.17 31.93 -10.74
N VAL A 358 9.80 32.50 -11.88
CA VAL A 358 9.89 31.90 -13.21
C VAL A 358 10.85 32.72 -14.09
N PRO A 359 12.14 32.33 -14.25
CA PRO A 359 13.14 33.15 -14.94
C PRO A 359 12.81 33.49 -16.40
N LYS A 360 12.06 32.63 -17.08
CA LYS A 360 11.67 32.79 -18.50
C LYS A 360 10.19 33.13 -18.70
N ASN A 361 9.49 33.56 -17.63
CA ASN A 361 8.03 33.69 -17.57
C ASN A 361 7.30 32.37 -17.88
N LEU A 362 5.97 32.34 -17.87
CA LEU A 362 5.18 31.18 -18.28
C LEU A 362 5.37 30.86 -19.77
N PRO A 363 5.46 29.58 -20.17
CA PRO A 363 5.63 29.21 -21.56
C PRO A 363 4.41 29.60 -22.40
N THR A 364 4.66 30.14 -23.59
CA THR A 364 3.61 30.55 -24.53
C THR A 364 3.20 29.42 -25.48
N ASP A 365 3.96 28.33 -25.55
CA ASP A 365 3.71 27.16 -26.39
C ASP A 365 3.65 25.86 -25.57
N THR A 366 3.18 24.76 -26.17
CA THR A 366 2.98 23.46 -25.49
C THR A 366 4.18 22.51 -25.57
N THR A 367 5.29 22.94 -26.17
CA THR A 367 6.51 22.15 -26.37
C THR A 367 7.64 22.56 -25.42
N SER A 368 7.58 23.77 -24.91
CA SER A 368 8.55 24.36 -23.99
C SER A 368 8.15 24.12 -22.53
N ASN A 369 9.09 23.64 -21.73
CA ASN A 369 8.96 23.58 -20.27
C ASN A 369 9.88 24.63 -19.64
N HIS A 370 9.36 25.46 -18.74
CA HIS A 370 10.14 26.47 -18.04
C HIS A 370 10.36 26.07 -16.58
N LEU A 371 11.54 26.40 -16.04
CA LEU A 371 11.82 26.26 -14.61
C LEU A 371 10.98 27.28 -13.83
N ALA A 372 10.39 26.83 -12.74
CA ALA A 372 9.71 27.64 -11.74
C ALA A 372 10.30 27.26 -10.37
N VAL A 373 10.63 28.24 -9.53
CA VAL A 373 11.19 27.99 -8.20
C VAL A 373 10.20 28.49 -7.17
N HIS A 374 9.69 27.60 -6.32
CA HIS A 374 8.72 27.93 -5.28
C HIS A 374 9.35 28.85 -4.23
N THR A 375 8.67 29.94 -3.88
CA THR A 375 9.11 30.92 -2.88
C THR A 375 8.21 30.89 -1.65
N GLU A 376 8.44 31.75 -0.66
CA GLU A 376 7.47 31.91 0.44
C GLU A 376 6.09 32.36 -0.07
N ASP A 377 5.04 32.06 0.70
CA ASP A 377 3.70 32.60 0.46
C ASP A 377 3.68 34.10 0.75
N HIS A 378 2.94 34.87 -0.06
CA HIS A 378 2.83 36.33 0.08
C HIS A 378 1.42 36.74 0.53
N PRO A 379 1.26 37.90 1.20
CA PRO A 379 -0.07 38.39 1.55
C PRO A 379 -0.86 38.80 0.31
N LEU A 380 -2.20 38.71 0.34
CA LEU A 380 -3.05 39.07 -0.81
C LEU A 380 -2.82 40.51 -1.30
N ASP A 381 -2.59 41.44 -0.38
CA ASP A 381 -2.31 42.84 -0.71
C ASP A 381 -1.03 43.00 -1.57
N TYR A 382 -0.13 42.01 -1.56
CA TYR A 382 1.06 42.00 -2.40
C TYR A 382 0.73 41.85 -3.89
N ALA A 383 -0.44 41.32 -4.24
CA ALA A 383 -0.84 41.15 -5.64
C ALA A 383 -0.88 42.48 -6.42
N GLY A 384 -1.21 43.58 -5.73
CA GLY A 384 -1.24 44.93 -6.31
C GLY A 384 0.05 45.73 -6.13
N PHE A 385 1.11 45.14 -5.57
CA PHE A 385 2.35 45.88 -5.30
C PHE A 385 3.15 46.13 -6.58
N GLU A 386 3.46 47.41 -6.81
CA GLU A 386 4.43 47.88 -7.80
C GLU A 386 5.36 48.89 -7.12
N GLY A 387 6.66 48.79 -7.36
CA GLY A 387 7.63 49.71 -6.77
C GLY A 387 9.06 49.17 -6.72
N THR A 388 9.95 49.95 -6.10
CA THR A 388 11.36 49.58 -5.94
C THR A 388 11.62 49.09 -4.51
N ILE A 389 12.03 47.82 -4.39
CA ILE A 389 12.51 47.24 -3.13
C ILE A 389 13.98 47.68 -2.92
N PRO A 390 14.34 48.33 -1.80
CA PRO A 390 15.67 48.89 -1.60
C PRO A 390 16.81 47.87 -1.72
N ALA A 391 17.95 48.32 -2.24
CA ALA A 391 19.14 47.47 -2.37
C ALA A 391 19.63 46.97 -1.00
N GLY A 392 19.84 45.67 -0.87
CA GLY A 392 20.24 45.01 0.37
C GLY A 392 19.08 44.40 1.18
N GLU A 393 17.83 44.72 0.82
CA GLU A 393 16.66 44.00 1.32
C GLU A 393 16.45 42.69 0.52
N TYR A 394 15.73 41.73 1.13
CA TYR A 394 15.37 40.48 0.45
C TYR A 394 14.46 40.79 -0.75
N GLY A 395 14.85 40.33 -1.94
CA GLY A 395 14.14 40.67 -3.18
C GLY A 395 14.41 42.10 -3.68
N GLY A 396 15.50 42.76 -3.28
CA GLY A 396 15.84 44.09 -3.78
C GLY A 396 15.86 44.18 -5.32
N GLY A 397 15.12 45.14 -5.87
CA GLY A 397 14.83 45.23 -7.31
C GLY A 397 13.58 46.06 -7.62
N GLU A 398 13.31 46.27 -8.91
CA GLU A 398 12.07 46.89 -9.38
C GLU A 398 11.01 45.81 -9.66
N VAL A 399 9.81 46.00 -9.14
CA VAL A 399 8.66 45.09 -9.29
C VAL A 399 7.53 45.82 -10.00
N THR A 400 7.00 45.23 -11.07
CA THR A 400 5.83 45.73 -11.80
C THR A 400 4.84 44.60 -12.07
N VAL A 401 3.54 44.88 -12.13
CA VAL A 401 2.53 43.87 -12.48
C VAL A 401 2.56 43.67 -14.00
N TRP A 402 2.98 42.49 -14.42
CA TRP A 402 3.09 42.13 -15.83
C TRP A 402 1.76 41.62 -16.39
N ASP A 403 1.02 40.83 -15.63
CA ASP A 403 -0.32 40.34 -15.97
C ASP A 403 -1.08 39.97 -14.68
N HIS A 404 -2.41 39.97 -14.75
CA HIS A 404 -3.28 39.56 -13.66
C HIS A 404 -4.60 39.03 -14.21
N GLY A 405 -5.33 38.26 -13.42
CA GLY A 405 -6.62 37.74 -13.83
C GLY A 405 -7.19 36.72 -12.85
N THR A 406 -8.05 35.85 -13.34
CA THR A 406 -8.66 34.77 -12.57
C THR A 406 -8.17 33.42 -13.07
N TYR A 407 -8.21 32.41 -12.20
CA TYR A 407 -7.93 31.04 -12.61
C TYR A 407 -9.01 30.07 -12.15
N ILE A 408 -9.07 28.93 -12.83
CA ILE A 408 -9.83 27.75 -12.40
C ILE A 408 -8.83 26.71 -11.93
N GLU A 409 -8.97 26.27 -10.70
CA GLU A 409 -8.23 25.12 -10.17
C GLU A 409 -8.79 23.83 -10.76
N GLU A 410 -7.94 23.05 -11.44
CA GLU A 410 -8.31 21.71 -11.91
C GLU A 410 -7.73 20.60 -11.02
N LYS A 411 -6.51 20.81 -10.52
CA LYS A 411 -5.82 19.86 -9.66
C LYS A 411 -4.80 20.60 -8.80
N TRP A 412 -4.75 20.28 -7.52
CA TRP A 412 -3.71 20.79 -6.63
C TRP A 412 -3.25 19.72 -5.65
N ARG A 413 -1.98 19.35 -5.76
CA ARG A 413 -1.24 18.42 -4.90
C ARG A 413 0.13 19.03 -4.62
N ASP A 414 0.81 18.54 -3.59
CA ASP A 414 2.10 19.08 -3.16
C ASP A 414 3.21 18.96 -4.22
N ASP A 415 3.05 18.05 -5.18
CA ASP A 415 3.98 17.79 -6.28
C ASP A 415 3.42 18.20 -7.66
N GLU A 416 2.15 18.60 -7.76
CA GLU A 416 1.50 18.91 -9.03
C GLU A 416 0.36 19.92 -8.88
N VAL A 417 0.43 21.03 -9.62
CA VAL A 417 -0.62 22.04 -9.70
C VAL A 417 -1.06 22.21 -11.15
N ILE A 418 -2.36 22.07 -11.43
CA ILE A 418 -2.95 22.29 -12.75
C ILE A 418 -4.05 23.34 -12.63
N VAL A 419 -3.88 24.41 -13.40
CA VAL A 419 -4.79 25.54 -13.43
C VAL A 419 -5.07 25.99 -14.86
N THR A 420 -6.27 26.51 -15.09
CA THR A 420 -6.61 27.22 -16.33
C THR A 420 -6.68 28.72 -16.04
N LEU A 421 -5.77 29.47 -16.65
CA LEU A 421 -5.61 30.92 -16.43
C LEU A 421 -6.45 31.72 -17.42
N THR A 422 -7.03 32.81 -16.95
CA THR A 422 -7.72 33.84 -17.75
C THR A 422 -7.23 35.22 -17.31
N GLY A 423 -6.17 35.72 -17.95
CA GLY A 423 -5.66 37.09 -17.78
C GLY A 423 -5.64 37.86 -19.10
N GLU A 424 -5.07 39.07 -19.05
CA GLU A 424 -4.98 39.95 -20.21
C GLU A 424 -3.91 39.51 -21.22
N ARG A 425 -2.78 38.97 -20.71
CA ARG A 425 -1.65 38.51 -21.54
C ARG A 425 -1.53 36.99 -21.60
N VAL A 426 -1.80 36.30 -20.48
CA VAL A 426 -1.70 34.86 -20.35
C VAL A 426 -3.08 34.23 -20.24
N SER A 427 -3.35 33.28 -21.12
CA SER A 427 -4.57 32.47 -21.09
C SER A 427 -4.31 31.02 -21.50
N GLY A 428 -5.03 30.10 -20.85
CA GLY A 428 -4.97 28.67 -21.15
C GLY A 428 -4.50 27.82 -19.97
N ARG A 429 -4.33 26.52 -20.24
CA ARG A 429 -4.11 25.51 -19.20
C ARG A 429 -2.62 25.29 -18.93
N TYR A 430 -2.22 25.40 -17.66
CA TYR A 430 -0.85 25.23 -17.20
C TYR A 430 -0.75 24.11 -16.18
N ALA A 431 0.34 23.35 -16.24
CA ALA A 431 0.70 22.34 -15.26
C ALA A 431 2.08 22.66 -14.69
N LEU A 432 2.17 22.79 -13.37
CA LEU A 432 3.39 22.89 -12.59
C LEU A 432 3.65 21.53 -11.94
N ILE A 433 4.83 20.98 -12.14
CA ILE A 433 5.23 19.67 -11.58
C ILE A 433 6.53 19.84 -10.80
N ARG A 434 6.56 19.40 -9.54
CA ARG A 434 7.73 19.48 -8.68
C ARG A 434 8.78 18.46 -9.13
N THR A 435 9.99 18.93 -9.41
CA THR A 435 11.12 18.07 -9.81
C THR A 435 12.08 17.78 -8.66
N GLY A 436 11.96 18.50 -7.54
CA GLY A 436 12.69 18.24 -6.29
C GLY A 436 12.92 19.51 -5.48
N GLY A 437 12.79 19.43 -4.15
CA GLY A 437 12.91 20.60 -3.27
C GLY A 437 11.95 21.73 -3.64
N ASP A 438 12.48 22.93 -3.84
CA ASP A 438 11.77 24.12 -4.31
C ASP A 438 11.68 24.22 -5.84
N GLN A 439 12.23 23.27 -6.59
CA GLN A 439 12.27 23.31 -8.05
C GLN A 439 11.04 22.65 -8.69
N TRP A 440 10.43 23.39 -9.60
CA TRP A 440 9.24 23.01 -10.35
C TRP A 440 9.47 23.23 -11.86
N MET A 441 8.72 22.50 -12.67
CA MET A 441 8.62 22.72 -14.11
C MET A 441 7.21 23.13 -14.46
N VAL A 442 7.05 24.27 -15.12
CA VAL A 442 5.78 24.74 -15.66
C VAL A 442 5.69 24.51 -17.17
N ARG A 443 4.56 23.97 -17.62
CA ARG A 443 4.26 23.73 -19.04
C ARG A 443 2.84 24.15 -19.40
N ARG A 444 2.67 24.65 -20.62
CA ARG A 444 1.34 24.88 -21.20
C ARG A 444 0.82 23.58 -21.81
N THR A 445 -0.45 23.25 -21.58
CA THR A 445 -1.09 22.03 -22.09
C THR A 445 -2.24 22.37 -23.04
N LYS A 446 -2.58 21.46 -23.96
CA LYS A 446 -3.69 21.65 -24.89
C LYS A 446 -5.01 21.50 -24.15
N THR A 447 -5.89 22.49 -24.28
CA THR A 447 -7.28 22.43 -23.79
C THR A 447 -8.14 21.75 -24.86
N THR A 448 -8.91 20.72 -24.51
CA THR A 448 -10.06 20.26 -25.32
C THR A 448 -11.31 21.02 -24.89
N ALA A 449 -12.32 21.10 -25.76
CA ALA A 449 -13.59 21.80 -25.52
C ALA A 449 -14.41 21.32 -24.31
N SER A 450 -13.90 20.36 -23.52
CA SER A 450 -14.63 19.66 -22.47
C SER A 450 -13.88 19.50 -21.14
N GLY A 451 -12.65 20.02 -20.99
CA GLY A 451 -11.95 20.05 -19.70
C GLY A 451 -11.61 18.70 -19.06
N VAL A 452 -11.51 17.60 -19.83
CA VAL A 452 -11.12 16.26 -19.32
C VAL A 452 -9.69 15.91 -19.76
N PRO A 453 -8.82 15.36 -18.88
CA PRO A 453 -7.50 14.89 -19.26
C PRO A 453 -7.56 13.70 -20.25
N GLN A 454 -6.81 13.77 -21.34
CA GLN A 454 -6.43 12.57 -22.09
C GLN A 454 -5.22 11.92 -21.40
N GLY A 455 -5.46 11.22 -20.29
CA GLY A 455 -4.79 9.93 -20.12
C GLY A 455 -5.44 8.95 -21.10
N ASP A 456 -4.72 7.92 -21.54
CA ASP A 456 -5.36 6.80 -22.26
C ASP A 456 -6.43 6.19 -21.33
N THR A 457 -7.65 6.71 -21.45
CA THR A 457 -8.80 6.46 -20.56
C THR A 457 -9.80 5.48 -21.16
N ALA A 458 -9.53 5.00 -22.37
CA ALA A 458 -10.29 3.90 -22.92
C ALA A 458 -9.73 2.61 -22.34
N LEU A 459 -10.52 1.93 -21.49
CA LEU A 459 -10.35 0.50 -21.23
C LEU A 459 -10.05 -0.19 -22.57
N PRO A 460 -8.96 -0.97 -22.68
CA PRO A 460 -8.65 -1.65 -23.92
C PRO A 460 -9.85 -2.53 -24.31
N THR A 461 -10.44 -2.26 -25.48
CA THR A 461 -11.64 -2.96 -25.97
C THR A 461 -11.50 -4.48 -26.05
N ARG A 462 -10.26 -4.99 -26.02
CA ARG A 462 -9.93 -6.41 -25.91
C ARG A 462 -8.48 -6.60 -25.51
N VAL A 463 -8.22 -7.35 -24.45
CA VAL A 463 -6.84 -7.69 -24.05
C VAL A 463 -6.54 -9.14 -24.42
N ARG A 464 -5.51 -9.34 -25.25
CA ARG A 464 -5.01 -10.68 -25.57
C ARG A 464 -3.96 -11.08 -24.53
N PRO A 465 -4.10 -12.22 -23.84
CA PRO A 465 -3.12 -12.60 -22.83
C PRO A 465 -1.71 -12.83 -23.38
N MET A 466 -0.71 -12.47 -22.59
CA MET A 466 0.69 -12.89 -22.74
C MET A 466 0.79 -14.41 -22.55
N LEU A 467 1.66 -15.08 -23.33
CA LEU A 467 1.80 -16.54 -23.31
C LEU A 467 3.20 -16.95 -22.84
N ALA A 468 3.24 -17.91 -21.92
CA ALA A 468 4.50 -18.50 -21.46
C ALA A 468 5.15 -19.41 -22.51
N THR A 469 6.48 -19.35 -22.61
CA THR A 469 7.33 -20.26 -23.40
C THR A 469 7.65 -21.51 -22.60
N ALA A 470 7.71 -22.68 -23.24
CA ALA A 470 8.16 -23.90 -22.55
C ALA A 470 9.68 -23.83 -22.36
N GLY A 471 10.17 -24.16 -21.17
CA GLY A 471 11.61 -24.15 -20.86
C GLY A 471 12.00 -25.18 -19.81
N GLU A 472 13.25 -25.11 -19.37
CA GLU A 472 13.90 -26.02 -18.42
C GLU A 472 14.36 -25.25 -17.17
N LEU A 473 14.53 -25.94 -16.04
CA LEU A 473 14.87 -25.32 -14.75
C LEU A 473 16.23 -24.65 -14.75
N ASP A 474 17.21 -25.20 -15.47
CA ASP A 474 18.62 -24.75 -15.45
C ASP A 474 18.79 -23.33 -16.01
N ALA A 475 17.79 -22.81 -16.72
CA ALA A 475 17.77 -21.46 -17.26
C ALA A 475 17.18 -20.41 -16.29
N LEU A 476 16.77 -20.82 -15.08
CA LEU A 476 16.05 -19.97 -14.13
C LEU A 476 16.92 -19.62 -12.92
N ASP A 477 16.94 -18.34 -12.57
CA ASP A 477 17.66 -17.80 -11.42
C ASP A 477 16.67 -17.35 -10.32
N ALA A 478 16.91 -17.73 -9.06
CA ALA A 478 15.98 -17.45 -7.97
C ALA A 478 15.82 -15.96 -7.62
N ASP A 479 16.83 -15.13 -7.94
CA ASP A 479 16.83 -13.69 -7.62
C ASP A 479 16.15 -12.87 -8.73
N GLN A 480 16.14 -13.38 -9.95
CA GLN A 480 15.54 -12.70 -11.11
C GLN A 480 14.11 -13.15 -11.40
N TRP A 481 13.72 -14.34 -10.92
CA TRP A 481 12.45 -14.96 -11.26
C TRP A 481 11.55 -15.13 -10.03
N SER A 482 10.25 -15.05 -10.28
CA SER A 482 9.21 -15.42 -9.32
C SER A 482 8.49 -16.66 -9.85
N PHE A 483 8.11 -17.58 -8.96
CA PHE A 483 7.53 -18.86 -9.34
C PHE A 483 6.09 -18.95 -8.86
N GLU A 484 5.18 -19.26 -9.77
CA GLU A 484 3.76 -19.50 -9.49
C GLU A 484 3.35 -20.92 -9.89
N GLY A 485 2.26 -21.41 -9.31
CA GLY A 485 1.66 -22.66 -9.73
C GLY A 485 1.21 -22.61 -11.19
N LYS A 486 1.45 -23.69 -11.93
CA LYS A 486 0.78 -23.91 -13.20
C LYS A 486 -0.53 -24.66 -12.92
N TRP A 487 -1.63 -23.97 -13.13
CA TRP A 487 -2.98 -24.47 -12.92
C TRP A 487 -3.49 -25.20 -14.17
N ASP A 488 -4.34 -26.20 -13.97
CA ASP A 488 -5.07 -26.90 -15.05
C ASP A 488 -6.51 -26.36 -15.09
N GLY A 489 -6.76 -25.43 -16.02
CA GLY A 489 -8.00 -24.68 -16.12
C GLY A 489 -8.16 -23.98 -17.47
N VAL A 490 -8.97 -22.92 -17.48
CA VAL A 490 -9.18 -22.06 -18.66
C VAL A 490 -8.70 -20.65 -18.37
N ARG A 491 -7.75 -20.15 -19.18
CA ARG A 491 -7.29 -18.76 -19.15
C ARG A 491 -8.44 -17.78 -19.37
N VAL A 492 -8.64 -16.87 -18.42
CA VAL A 492 -9.68 -15.83 -18.43
C VAL A 492 -9.07 -14.47 -18.16
N VAL A 493 -9.43 -13.48 -18.97
CA VAL A 493 -9.23 -12.06 -18.68
C VAL A 493 -10.54 -11.53 -18.12
N ALA A 494 -10.50 -11.00 -16.90
CA ALA A 494 -11.65 -10.37 -16.26
C ALA A 494 -11.52 -8.85 -16.35
N THR A 495 -12.50 -8.19 -16.97
CA THR A 495 -12.64 -6.73 -16.94
C THR A 495 -13.76 -6.37 -15.99
N VAL A 496 -13.46 -5.59 -14.95
CA VAL A 496 -14.45 -5.00 -14.05
C VAL A 496 -14.48 -3.50 -14.27
N ASP A 497 -15.69 -2.99 -14.48
CA ASP A 497 -15.97 -1.57 -14.67
C ASP A 497 -17.16 -1.19 -13.79
N HIS A 498 -16.85 -0.59 -12.64
CA HIS A 498 -17.82 -0.07 -11.68
C HIS A 498 -18.98 -1.05 -11.37
N GLY A 499 -18.66 -2.27 -10.96
CA GLY A 499 -19.68 -3.28 -10.64
C GLY A 499 -19.97 -4.29 -11.74
N ARG A 500 -19.65 -3.95 -13.00
CA ARG A 500 -19.92 -4.82 -14.15
C ARG A 500 -18.70 -5.66 -14.50
N THR A 501 -18.86 -6.98 -14.47
CA THR A 501 -17.80 -7.93 -14.85
C THR A 501 -18.04 -8.51 -16.25
N VAL A 502 -16.99 -8.51 -17.08
CA VAL A 502 -16.94 -9.20 -18.37
C VAL A 502 -15.74 -10.15 -18.38
N LEU A 503 -15.97 -11.40 -18.78
CA LEU A 503 -14.94 -12.44 -18.83
C LEU A 503 -14.66 -12.83 -20.28
N GLU A 504 -13.41 -12.76 -20.70
CA GLU A 504 -12.99 -13.18 -22.03
C GLU A 504 -11.96 -14.32 -21.98
N SER A 505 -12.10 -15.29 -22.88
CA SER A 505 -11.08 -16.32 -23.09
C SER A 505 -9.81 -15.72 -23.71
N ARG A 506 -8.73 -16.50 -23.72
CA ARG A 506 -7.52 -16.19 -24.50
C ARG A 506 -7.76 -15.81 -25.98
N THR A 507 -8.85 -16.28 -26.58
CA THR A 507 -9.20 -15.99 -28.00
C THR A 507 -10.24 -14.87 -28.15
N GLY A 508 -10.70 -14.28 -27.06
CA GLY A 508 -11.72 -13.22 -27.04
C GLY A 508 -13.16 -13.73 -27.01
N GLN A 509 -13.40 -15.04 -26.88
CA GLN A 509 -14.75 -15.54 -26.61
C GLN A 509 -15.26 -15.04 -25.26
N ASP A 510 -16.49 -14.52 -25.21
CA ASP A 510 -17.18 -14.14 -23.97
C ASP A 510 -17.53 -15.41 -23.16
N LEU A 511 -17.03 -15.46 -21.94
CA LEU A 511 -17.20 -16.54 -20.97
C LEU A 511 -18.08 -16.14 -19.78
N THR A 512 -18.61 -14.91 -19.76
CA THR A 512 -19.30 -14.31 -18.61
C THR A 512 -20.46 -15.18 -18.12
N ARG A 513 -21.28 -15.72 -19.03
CA ARG A 513 -22.36 -16.66 -18.67
C ARG A 513 -21.86 -18.03 -18.21
N ARG A 514 -20.78 -18.52 -18.82
CA ARG A 514 -20.26 -19.87 -18.52
C ARG A 514 -19.65 -19.92 -17.12
N TYR A 515 -19.02 -18.83 -16.70
CA TYR A 515 -18.32 -18.71 -15.41
C TYR A 515 -18.95 -17.61 -14.55
N ALA A 516 -20.27 -17.68 -14.38
CA ALA A 516 -21.05 -16.68 -13.67
C ALA A 516 -20.59 -16.46 -12.22
N GLY A 517 -20.07 -17.49 -11.53
CA GLY A 517 -19.53 -17.35 -10.17
C GLY A 517 -18.40 -16.32 -10.07
N ILE A 518 -17.57 -16.18 -11.10
CA ILE A 518 -16.47 -15.20 -11.15
C ILE A 518 -17.01 -13.76 -11.25
N THR A 519 -18.25 -13.55 -11.70
CA THR A 519 -18.82 -12.21 -11.86
C THR A 519 -19.03 -11.48 -10.54
N ALA A 520 -19.01 -12.20 -9.40
CA ALA A 520 -18.98 -11.62 -8.06
C ALA A 520 -17.84 -10.62 -7.85
N LEU A 521 -16.75 -10.71 -8.63
CA LEU A 521 -15.70 -9.70 -8.70
C LEU A 521 -16.23 -8.28 -8.94
N GLY A 522 -17.36 -8.16 -9.63
CA GLY A 522 -17.99 -6.88 -9.92
C GLY A 522 -18.39 -6.18 -8.63
N ALA A 523 -19.04 -6.89 -7.71
CA ALA A 523 -19.45 -6.32 -6.43
C ALA A 523 -18.24 -5.97 -5.56
N ASP A 524 -17.24 -6.86 -5.50
CA ASP A 524 -16.03 -6.67 -4.67
C ASP A 524 -15.15 -5.52 -5.18
N LEU A 525 -15.18 -5.25 -6.48
CA LEU A 525 -14.37 -4.22 -7.16
C LEU A 525 -15.25 -3.11 -7.75
N ALA A 526 -16.40 -2.84 -7.13
CA ALA A 526 -17.39 -1.88 -7.65
C ALA A 526 -16.88 -0.43 -7.71
N ASP A 527 -15.86 -0.09 -6.92
CA ASP A 527 -15.25 1.23 -6.88
C ASP A 527 -14.08 1.39 -7.88
N HIS A 528 -13.82 0.36 -8.69
CA HIS A 528 -12.63 0.29 -9.55
C HIS A 528 -12.95 -0.01 -11.02
N VAL A 529 -12.00 0.38 -11.87
CA VAL A 529 -11.92 0.00 -13.27
C VAL A 529 -10.64 -0.81 -13.50
N VAL A 530 -10.77 -2.13 -13.57
CA VAL A 530 -9.64 -3.05 -13.54
C VAL A 530 -9.70 -4.11 -14.64
N VAL A 531 -8.54 -4.45 -15.19
CA VAL A 531 -8.36 -5.61 -16.07
C VAL A 531 -7.40 -6.59 -15.40
N LEU A 532 -7.89 -7.78 -15.10
CA LEU A 532 -7.19 -8.87 -14.43
C LEU A 532 -6.91 -10.02 -15.40
N ASP A 533 -5.79 -10.69 -15.22
CA ASP A 533 -5.43 -11.90 -15.96
C ASP A 533 -5.32 -13.09 -14.99
N GLY A 534 -6.04 -14.16 -15.29
CA GLY A 534 -6.23 -15.27 -14.37
C GLY A 534 -6.64 -16.58 -15.05
N GLU A 535 -6.89 -17.60 -14.24
CA GLU A 535 -7.34 -18.92 -14.67
C GLU A 535 -8.67 -19.24 -13.96
N ALA A 536 -9.69 -19.61 -14.72
CA ALA A 536 -10.89 -20.26 -14.19
C ALA A 536 -10.57 -21.73 -13.90
N VAL A 537 -10.83 -22.18 -12.68
CA VAL A 537 -10.47 -23.52 -12.21
C VAL A 537 -11.60 -24.13 -11.38
N VAL A 538 -11.55 -25.45 -11.24
CA VAL A 538 -12.33 -26.22 -10.27
C VAL A 538 -11.38 -27.13 -9.51
N TYR A 539 -11.48 -27.10 -8.19
CA TYR A 539 -10.73 -27.99 -7.32
C TYR A 539 -11.48 -29.31 -7.15
N ARG A 540 -10.78 -30.43 -7.33
CA ARG A 540 -11.27 -31.74 -6.91
C ARG A 540 -11.23 -31.86 -5.38
N ALA A 541 -11.81 -32.94 -4.85
CA ALA A 541 -11.81 -33.22 -3.41
C ALA A 541 -10.40 -33.35 -2.80
N ASP A 542 -9.38 -33.67 -3.60
CA ASP A 542 -7.97 -33.73 -3.19
C ASP A 542 -7.25 -32.37 -3.20
N GLY A 543 -7.96 -31.28 -3.53
CA GLY A 543 -7.40 -29.93 -3.57
C GLY A 543 -6.58 -29.61 -4.83
N VAL A 544 -6.63 -30.47 -5.85
CA VAL A 544 -5.94 -30.25 -7.14
C VAL A 544 -6.93 -29.72 -8.18
N THR A 545 -6.48 -28.76 -9.00
CA THR A 545 -7.28 -28.22 -10.11
C THR A 545 -7.42 -29.24 -11.24
N SER A 546 -8.63 -29.40 -11.80
CA SER A 546 -8.87 -30.33 -12.92
C SER A 546 -9.62 -29.64 -14.06
N PHE A 547 -9.02 -29.67 -15.26
CA PHE A 547 -9.70 -29.20 -16.46
C PHE A 547 -10.90 -30.08 -16.83
N GLU A 548 -10.82 -31.40 -16.60
CA GLU A 548 -11.93 -32.33 -16.85
C GLU A 548 -13.14 -31.98 -15.96
N ALA A 549 -12.91 -31.77 -14.66
CA ALA A 549 -13.97 -31.35 -13.73
C ALA A 549 -14.58 -30.00 -14.13
N LEU A 550 -13.77 -29.06 -14.62
CA LEU A 550 -14.23 -27.75 -15.11
C LEU A 550 -15.15 -27.83 -16.35
N GLN A 551 -15.08 -28.90 -17.16
CA GLN A 551 -15.92 -29.00 -18.36
C GLN A 551 -17.41 -29.10 -18.04
N ASP A 552 -17.72 -29.81 -16.95
CA ASP A 552 -19.09 -30.16 -16.53
C ASP A 552 -19.51 -29.46 -15.22
N ALA A 553 -18.64 -28.62 -14.64
CA ALA A 553 -18.90 -27.93 -13.38
C ALA A 553 -20.05 -26.92 -13.47
N HIS A 554 -20.75 -26.76 -12.33
CA HIS A 554 -21.73 -25.69 -12.19
C HIS A 554 -21.00 -24.33 -12.20
N PRO A 555 -21.55 -23.27 -12.84
CA PRO A 555 -20.90 -21.96 -12.92
C PRO A 555 -20.47 -21.34 -11.58
N ASP A 556 -21.14 -21.71 -10.49
CA ASP A 556 -20.86 -21.22 -9.13
C ASP A 556 -19.71 -21.97 -8.43
N ASP A 557 -19.38 -23.18 -8.90
CA ASP A 557 -18.25 -23.96 -8.37
C ASP A 557 -16.91 -23.52 -8.97
N VAL A 558 -16.96 -22.66 -9.99
CA VAL A 558 -15.77 -22.18 -10.71
C VAL A 558 -15.13 -21.03 -9.94
N GLN A 559 -13.87 -21.22 -9.58
CA GLN A 559 -13.07 -20.20 -8.89
C GLN A 559 -12.14 -19.50 -9.88
N TYR A 560 -11.80 -18.25 -9.57
CA TYR A 560 -10.86 -17.45 -10.35
C TYR A 560 -9.53 -17.31 -9.64
N ILE A 561 -8.47 -17.92 -10.19
CA ILE A 561 -7.11 -17.71 -9.72
C ILE A 561 -6.49 -16.56 -10.52
N CYS A 562 -6.30 -15.41 -9.88
CA CYS A 562 -5.72 -14.22 -10.50
C CYS A 562 -4.21 -14.17 -10.30
N PHE A 563 -3.46 -13.81 -11.36
CA PHE A 563 -2.00 -13.77 -11.30
C PHE A 563 -1.34 -12.60 -12.02
N ASP A 564 -2.10 -11.69 -12.64
CA ASP A 564 -1.58 -10.41 -13.14
C ASP A 564 -2.68 -9.33 -13.17
N ILE A 565 -2.27 -8.07 -13.16
CA ILE A 565 -3.13 -6.88 -13.29
C ILE A 565 -2.60 -6.02 -14.44
N LEU A 566 -3.48 -5.72 -15.39
CA LEU A 566 -3.10 -5.08 -16.65
C LEU A 566 -3.53 -3.62 -16.69
N HIS A 567 -4.59 -3.26 -15.96
CA HIS A 567 -5.10 -1.91 -15.88
C HIS A 567 -5.75 -1.68 -14.52
N LEU A 568 -5.61 -0.48 -13.95
CA LEU A 568 -6.29 -0.05 -12.72
C LEU A 568 -6.62 1.44 -12.79
N ASP A 569 -7.89 1.80 -12.65
CA ASP A 569 -8.40 3.17 -12.49
C ASP A 569 -7.83 4.19 -13.48
N GLY A 570 -7.87 3.81 -14.77
CA GLY A 570 -7.38 4.63 -15.89
C GLY A 570 -5.87 4.55 -16.13
N THR A 571 -5.16 3.70 -15.38
CA THR A 571 -3.71 3.47 -15.53
C THR A 571 -3.44 2.15 -16.22
N ASP A 572 -2.84 2.19 -17.41
CA ASP A 572 -2.26 1.01 -18.06
C ASP A 572 -0.99 0.55 -17.31
N LEU A 573 -1.04 -0.69 -16.82
CA LEU A 573 0.05 -1.30 -16.07
C LEU A 573 0.91 -2.24 -16.93
N THR A 574 0.54 -2.49 -18.19
CA THR A 574 1.25 -3.47 -19.05
C THR A 574 2.73 -3.13 -19.25
N ASN A 575 3.10 -1.84 -19.23
CA ASN A 575 4.50 -1.38 -19.33
C ASN A 575 5.24 -1.31 -17.97
N LYS A 576 4.60 -1.66 -16.85
CA LYS A 576 5.23 -1.74 -15.53
C LYS A 576 5.90 -3.10 -15.33
N LYS A 577 6.88 -3.18 -14.43
CA LYS A 577 7.58 -4.43 -14.11
C LYS A 577 6.63 -5.41 -13.43
N PHE A 578 6.83 -6.70 -13.65
CA PHE A 578 6.01 -7.76 -13.04
C PHE A 578 6.00 -7.64 -11.51
N ALA A 579 7.12 -7.32 -10.87
CA ALA A 579 7.18 -7.10 -9.42
C ALA A 579 6.23 -5.99 -8.94
N ASP A 580 6.15 -4.87 -9.68
CA ASP A 580 5.27 -3.74 -9.35
C ASP A 580 3.80 -4.11 -9.56
N ARG A 581 3.48 -4.72 -10.72
CA ARG A 581 2.12 -5.21 -11.01
C ARG A 581 1.66 -6.23 -9.98
N ARG A 582 2.56 -7.13 -9.58
CA ARG A 582 2.29 -8.14 -8.57
C ARG A 582 1.95 -7.53 -7.21
N ARG A 583 2.70 -6.53 -6.76
CA ARG A 583 2.43 -5.80 -5.51
C ARG A 583 1.07 -5.09 -5.56
N ILE A 584 0.74 -4.45 -6.69
CA ILE A 584 -0.57 -3.81 -6.89
C ILE A 584 -1.69 -4.85 -6.84
N LEU A 585 -1.52 -5.99 -7.51
CA LEU A 585 -2.50 -7.07 -7.51
C LEU A 585 -2.73 -7.64 -6.09
N GLU A 586 -1.66 -7.83 -5.33
CA GLU A 586 -1.71 -8.26 -3.93
C GLU A 586 -2.53 -7.30 -3.05
N LEU A 587 -2.27 -6.00 -3.18
CA LEU A 587 -3.02 -4.97 -2.45
C LEU A 587 -4.49 -4.93 -2.89
N LEU A 588 -4.76 -5.00 -4.19
CA LEU A 588 -6.12 -4.95 -4.73
C LEU A 588 -6.97 -6.13 -4.25
N LEU A 589 -6.41 -7.34 -4.23
CA LEU A 589 -7.15 -8.55 -3.82
C LEU A 589 -7.17 -8.78 -2.30
N THR A 590 -6.61 -7.87 -1.51
CA THR A 590 -6.64 -8.01 -0.05
C THR A 590 -8.07 -7.89 0.48
N GLY A 591 -8.61 -9.00 1.00
CA GLY A 591 -9.97 -9.07 1.54
C GLY A 591 -11.06 -9.35 0.50
N ILE A 592 -10.69 -9.67 -0.74
CA ILE A 592 -11.60 -10.10 -1.80
C ILE A 592 -11.72 -11.63 -1.78
N GLU A 593 -12.96 -12.13 -1.69
CA GLU A 593 -13.23 -13.58 -1.66
C GLU A 593 -13.56 -14.15 -3.04
N SER A 594 -14.06 -13.32 -3.96
CA SER A 594 -14.45 -13.73 -5.32
C SER A 594 -13.27 -14.04 -6.26
N ALA A 595 -12.03 -13.76 -5.84
CA ALA A 595 -10.81 -14.14 -6.54
C ALA A 595 -9.74 -14.65 -5.58
N THR A 596 -9.03 -15.69 -5.99
CA THR A 596 -7.86 -16.21 -5.29
C THR A 596 -6.60 -15.66 -5.94
N LEU A 597 -5.72 -15.02 -5.18
CA LEU A 597 -4.40 -14.65 -5.67
C LEU A 597 -3.52 -15.90 -5.84
N SER A 598 -2.92 -16.09 -7.02
CA SER A 598 -1.93 -17.14 -7.26
C SER A 598 -0.72 -16.95 -6.33
N PRO A 599 -0.39 -17.89 -5.41
CA PRO A 599 0.70 -17.71 -4.47
C PRO A 599 2.07 -17.76 -5.16
N LEU A 600 3.01 -16.93 -4.69
CA LEU A 600 4.42 -17.05 -5.04
C LEU A 600 5.07 -18.15 -4.20
N MET A 601 5.83 -19.05 -4.85
CA MET A 601 6.63 -20.06 -4.18
C MET A 601 8.00 -19.49 -3.81
N ALA A 602 8.41 -19.72 -2.56
CA ALA A 602 9.73 -19.33 -2.07
C ALA A 602 10.81 -20.33 -2.48
N GLY A 603 12.06 -19.86 -2.53
CA GLY A 603 13.24 -20.70 -2.73
C GLY A 603 13.70 -20.82 -4.19
N THR A 604 14.39 -21.91 -4.48
CA THR A 604 15.04 -22.13 -5.78
C THR A 604 14.05 -22.65 -6.85
N PRO A 605 14.36 -22.54 -8.15
CA PRO A 605 13.53 -23.12 -9.21
C PRO A 605 13.21 -24.61 -8.99
N ALA A 606 14.21 -25.39 -8.57
CA ALA A 606 14.04 -26.81 -8.24
C ALA A 606 13.14 -27.02 -7.03
N GLY A 607 13.28 -26.18 -5.99
CA GLY A 607 12.40 -26.21 -4.81
C GLY A 607 10.94 -25.90 -5.16
N ALA A 608 10.72 -24.90 -6.02
CA ALA A 608 9.40 -24.53 -6.50
C ALA A 608 8.75 -25.66 -7.34
N LEU A 609 9.51 -26.30 -8.25
CA LEU A 609 8.99 -27.44 -9.01
C LEU A 609 8.64 -28.61 -8.09
N ALA A 610 9.53 -28.95 -7.14
CA ALA A 610 9.28 -30.02 -6.17
C ALA A 610 8.07 -29.72 -5.27
N GLU A 611 7.84 -28.46 -4.90
CA GLU A 611 6.63 -28.05 -4.17
C GLU A 611 5.39 -28.21 -5.03
N SER A 612 5.44 -27.82 -6.31
CA SER A 612 4.33 -28.02 -7.23
C SER A 612 4.00 -29.50 -7.42
N GLU A 613 5.00 -30.37 -7.43
CA GLU A 613 4.84 -31.82 -7.53
C GLU A 613 4.18 -32.39 -6.27
N ARG A 614 4.63 -31.99 -5.07
CA ARG A 614 4.02 -32.39 -3.79
C ARG A 614 2.54 -31.98 -3.69
N ARG A 615 2.19 -30.83 -4.27
CA ARG A 615 0.80 -30.32 -4.30
C ARG A 615 -0.03 -30.89 -5.46
N GLY A 616 0.54 -31.76 -6.29
CA GLY A 616 -0.15 -32.34 -7.44
C GLY A 616 -0.47 -31.35 -8.56
N TRP A 617 0.18 -30.18 -8.60
CA TRP A 617 -0.03 -29.17 -9.64
C TRP A 617 0.58 -29.59 -10.99
N GLU A 618 0.16 -28.95 -12.09
CA GLU A 618 0.70 -29.26 -13.43
C GLU A 618 2.19 -28.91 -13.57
N GLY A 619 2.69 -28.04 -12.70
CA GLY A 619 4.07 -27.59 -12.66
C GLY A 619 4.12 -26.16 -12.16
N ILE A 620 5.05 -25.39 -12.73
CA ILE A 620 5.26 -23.99 -12.38
C ILE A 620 5.24 -23.08 -13.61
N VAL A 621 4.90 -21.83 -13.39
CA VAL A 621 5.17 -20.72 -14.32
C VAL A 621 6.14 -19.77 -13.63
N ALA A 622 7.36 -19.71 -14.14
CA ALA A 622 8.37 -18.74 -13.74
C ALA A 622 8.16 -17.44 -14.52
N LYS A 623 8.11 -16.30 -13.82
CA LYS A 623 7.94 -14.97 -14.39
C LYS A 623 9.11 -14.08 -13.98
N ARG A 624 9.76 -13.41 -14.94
CA ARG A 624 10.92 -12.54 -14.64
C ARG A 624 10.45 -11.26 -13.95
N ARG A 625 11.03 -10.92 -12.79
CA ARG A 625 10.56 -9.86 -11.89
C ARG A 625 10.54 -8.47 -12.54
N ASP A 626 11.49 -8.20 -13.42
CA ASP A 626 11.65 -6.93 -14.13
C ASP A 626 10.90 -6.85 -15.46
N SER A 627 10.15 -7.89 -15.83
CA SER A 627 9.50 -7.96 -17.15
C SER A 627 8.21 -7.16 -17.25
N VAL A 628 7.99 -6.54 -18.40
CA VAL A 628 6.71 -5.96 -18.79
C VAL A 628 5.74 -7.03 -19.27
N TYR A 629 4.46 -6.70 -19.36
CA TYR A 629 3.44 -7.59 -19.90
C TYR A 629 3.35 -7.46 -21.43
N GLU A 630 3.74 -8.51 -22.16
CA GLU A 630 3.72 -8.50 -23.62
C GLU A 630 2.36 -8.97 -24.18
N VAL A 631 1.42 -8.04 -24.30
CA VAL A 631 0.03 -8.30 -24.75
C VAL A 631 0.01 -9.12 -26.05
N GLY A 632 -0.65 -10.28 -25.99
CA GLY A 632 -0.87 -11.20 -27.11
C GLY A 632 0.38 -11.91 -27.65
N ARG A 633 1.54 -11.76 -27.00
CA ARG A 633 2.80 -12.37 -27.44
C ARG A 633 3.18 -13.56 -26.58
N ARG A 634 3.87 -14.51 -27.21
CA ARG A 634 4.61 -15.55 -26.49
C ARG A 634 5.96 -14.98 -26.11
N SER A 635 6.24 -14.90 -24.81
CA SER A 635 7.44 -14.27 -24.29
C SER A 635 8.32 -15.30 -23.58
N THR A 636 9.63 -15.06 -23.63
CA THR A 636 10.63 -15.79 -22.84
C THR A 636 10.69 -15.29 -21.41
N ALA A 637 10.08 -14.14 -21.08
CA ALA A 637 9.99 -13.63 -19.72
C ALA A 637 9.01 -14.42 -18.83
N TRP A 638 8.16 -15.25 -19.44
CA TRP A 638 7.32 -16.23 -18.76
C TRP A 638 7.70 -17.63 -19.24
N ILE A 639 8.22 -18.46 -18.34
CA ILE A 639 8.67 -19.81 -18.64
C ILE A 639 7.79 -20.80 -17.89
N LYS A 640 7.14 -21.70 -18.62
CA LYS A 640 6.39 -22.81 -18.01
C LYS A 640 7.23 -24.08 -17.98
N VAL A 641 7.28 -24.70 -16.81
CA VAL A 641 7.94 -25.98 -16.57
C VAL A 641 6.88 -26.93 -16.02
N LYS A 642 6.66 -28.05 -16.69
CA LYS A 642 5.65 -29.04 -16.26
C LYS A 642 6.27 -30.08 -15.35
N ASN A 643 5.49 -30.57 -14.39
CA ASN A 643 5.76 -31.84 -13.73
C ASN A 643 5.57 -32.97 -14.74
N TRP A 644 6.47 -33.93 -14.70
CA TRP A 644 6.44 -35.10 -15.57
C TRP A 644 6.59 -36.35 -14.73
N ARG A 645 5.68 -37.29 -14.91
CA ARG A 645 5.77 -38.62 -14.33
C ARG A 645 6.31 -39.60 -15.35
N THR A 646 6.85 -40.70 -14.85
CA THR A 646 7.24 -41.86 -15.66
C THR A 646 6.38 -43.05 -15.31
N GLN A 647 6.12 -43.90 -16.29
CA GLN A 647 5.42 -45.16 -16.09
C GLN A 647 6.06 -46.22 -16.99
N GLU A 648 6.46 -47.33 -16.41
CA GLU A 648 6.76 -48.56 -17.15
C GLU A 648 5.46 -49.11 -17.75
N VAL A 649 5.47 -49.49 -19.03
CA VAL A 649 4.27 -49.92 -19.75
C VAL A 649 4.59 -51.14 -20.61
N VAL A 650 3.61 -52.02 -20.76
CA VAL A 650 3.68 -53.15 -21.68
C VAL A 650 3.05 -52.76 -23.02
N ILE A 651 3.71 -53.10 -24.12
CA ILE A 651 3.18 -52.85 -25.46
C ILE A 651 2.21 -53.98 -25.83
N GLY A 652 0.92 -53.68 -25.89
CA GLY A 652 -0.13 -54.63 -26.32
C GLY A 652 -0.48 -54.54 -27.81
N GLY A 653 0.04 -53.53 -28.51
CA GLY A 653 -0.13 -53.40 -29.95
C GLY A 653 0.41 -52.08 -30.50
N TRP A 654 0.27 -51.89 -31.80
CA TRP A 654 0.68 -50.67 -32.47
C TRP A 654 -0.24 -50.33 -33.64
N ARG A 655 -0.16 -49.09 -34.11
CA ARG A 655 -0.92 -48.58 -35.26
C ARG A 655 0.03 -48.02 -36.29
N ALA A 656 -0.25 -48.23 -37.57
CA ALA A 656 0.56 -47.72 -38.66
C ALA A 656 0.51 -46.19 -38.76
N GLY A 657 1.64 -45.57 -39.12
CA GLY A 657 1.73 -44.16 -39.45
C GLY A 657 0.96 -43.83 -40.74
N LYS A 658 0.48 -42.58 -40.86
CA LYS A 658 -0.20 -42.07 -42.07
C LYS A 658 0.69 -41.06 -42.82
N GLY A 659 0.44 -40.88 -44.11
CA GLY A 659 1.16 -39.91 -44.96
C GLY A 659 2.64 -40.25 -45.09
N GLY A 660 3.54 -39.27 -44.90
CA GLY A 660 5.00 -39.44 -44.94
C GLY A 660 5.59 -40.38 -43.86
N ARG A 661 4.75 -40.98 -43.01
CA ARG A 661 5.12 -42.01 -42.03
C ARG A 661 4.53 -43.39 -42.36
N ALA A 662 3.98 -43.56 -43.56
CA ALA A 662 3.47 -44.85 -44.02
C ALA A 662 4.60 -45.90 -43.99
N GLY A 663 4.31 -47.09 -43.43
CA GLY A 663 5.30 -48.16 -43.24
C GLY A 663 6.10 -48.08 -41.93
N SER A 664 5.84 -47.09 -41.06
CA SER A 664 6.42 -46.99 -39.71
C SER A 664 5.33 -47.06 -38.63
N ILE A 665 5.72 -47.18 -37.35
CA ILE A 665 4.81 -47.05 -36.21
C ILE A 665 4.27 -45.62 -36.17
N GLY A 666 2.95 -45.45 -36.14
CA GLY A 666 2.28 -44.19 -35.84
C GLY A 666 2.15 -43.98 -34.34
N SER A 667 1.61 -44.98 -33.63
CA SER A 667 1.48 -44.99 -32.17
C SER A 667 1.53 -46.42 -31.61
N LEU A 668 2.00 -46.56 -30.36
CA LEU A 668 1.87 -47.78 -29.58
C LEU A 668 0.59 -47.75 -28.73
N LEU A 669 -0.01 -48.92 -28.50
CA LEU A 669 -1.11 -49.16 -27.57
C LEU A 669 -0.51 -49.76 -26.29
N LEU A 670 -0.74 -49.09 -25.16
CA LEU A 670 -0.03 -49.35 -23.92
C LEU A 670 -0.98 -49.96 -22.87
N GLY A 671 -0.44 -50.88 -22.08
CA GLY A 671 -1.14 -51.46 -20.95
C GLY A 671 -0.27 -51.63 -19.73
N VAL A 672 -0.93 -51.82 -18.60
CA VAL A 672 -0.33 -52.30 -17.34
C VAL A 672 -0.97 -53.67 -17.06
N PRO A 673 -0.19 -54.69 -16.67
CA PRO A 673 -0.72 -56.01 -16.32
C PRO A 673 -1.86 -55.92 -15.29
N GLU A 674 -2.97 -56.61 -15.55
CA GLU A 674 -4.12 -56.74 -14.65
C GLU A 674 -4.77 -58.11 -14.86
N GLY A 675 -4.75 -58.98 -13.85
CA GLY A 675 -5.24 -60.36 -14.02
C GLY A 675 -4.42 -61.14 -15.06
N ASP A 676 -5.09 -61.77 -16.01
CA ASP A 676 -4.47 -62.58 -17.08
C ASP A 676 -4.15 -61.78 -18.35
N GLY A 677 -4.40 -60.46 -18.37
CA GLY A 677 -4.19 -59.59 -19.53
C GLY A 677 -3.69 -58.20 -19.18
N LEU A 678 -3.94 -57.25 -20.09
CA LEU A 678 -3.53 -55.86 -19.94
C LEU A 678 -4.72 -54.92 -19.69
N ARG A 679 -4.62 -54.10 -18.65
CA ARG A 679 -5.45 -52.90 -18.52
C ARG A 679 -4.94 -51.83 -19.47
N TYR A 680 -5.76 -51.41 -20.43
CA TYR A 680 -5.41 -50.34 -21.37
C TYR A 680 -5.20 -49.01 -20.65
N VAL A 681 -4.03 -48.38 -20.86
CA VAL A 681 -3.67 -47.09 -20.24
C VAL A 681 -3.49 -45.97 -21.28
N GLY A 682 -3.90 -46.21 -22.52
CA GLY A 682 -3.85 -45.22 -23.59
C GLY A 682 -2.82 -45.53 -24.68
N ARG A 683 -2.59 -44.55 -25.54
CA ARG A 683 -1.69 -44.66 -26.71
C ARG A 683 -0.59 -43.60 -26.68
N VAL A 684 0.56 -43.92 -27.25
CA VAL A 684 1.68 -42.97 -27.38
C VAL A 684 2.17 -42.88 -28.83
N GLY A 685 2.23 -41.66 -29.36
CA GLY A 685 2.66 -41.38 -30.74
C GLY A 685 3.86 -40.42 -30.86
N THR A 686 4.30 -39.84 -29.75
CA THR A 686 5.38 -38.84 -29.65
C THR A 686 6.57 -39.40 -28.87
N GLY A 687 7.74 -38.75 -28.94
CA GLY A 687 8.95 -39.17 -28.21
C GLY A 687 9.85 -40.18 -28.93
N PHE A 688 9.54 -40.51 -30.18
CA PHE A 688 10.33 -41.46 -30.97
C PHE A 688 11.27 -40.76 -31.95
N THR A 689 12.50 -41.24 -32.05
CA THR A 689 13.37 -41.02 -33.22
C THR A 689 12.98 -42.00 -34.35
N GLU A 690 13.36 -41.70 -35.59
CA GLU A 690 13.10 -42.62 -36.72
C GLU A 690 13.75 -43.99 -36.50
N ARG A 691 14.99 -44.00 -36.00
CA ARG A 691 15.71 -45.22 -35.62
C ARG A 691 14.98 -46.01 -34.54
N ALA A 692 14.44 -45.35 -33.52
CA ALA A 692 13.67 -46.01 -32.47
C ALA A 692 12.39 -46.65 -33.02
N ARG A 693 11.68 -45.98 -33.94
CA ARG A 693 10.48 -46.54 -34.60
C ARG A 693 10.82 -47.78 -35.42
N ALA A 694 11.91 -47.76 -36.19
CA ALA A 694 12.35 -48.90 -36.99
C ALA A 694 12.69 -50.10 -36.08
N ASN A 695 13.49 -49.88 -35.04
CA ASN A 695 13.88 -50.94 -34.09
C ASN A 695 12.67 -51.54 -33.35
N LEU A 696 11.73 -50.71 -32.89
CA LEU A 696 10.49 -51.17 -32.27
C LEU A 696 9.65 -52.01 -33.24
N LEU A 697 9.52 -51.57 -34.50
CA LEU A 697 8.72 -52.28 -35.49
C LEU A 697 9.31 -53.66 -35.81
N ASP A 698 10.63 -53.77 -35.92
CA ASP A 698 11.33 -55.04 -36.17
C ASP A 698 11.17 -56.02 -35.00
N ARG A 699 11.09 -55.51 -33.76
CA ARG A 699 10.86 -56.34 -32.56
C ARG A 699 9.39 -56.71 -32.35
N LEU A 700 8.45 -55.86 -32.76
CA LEU A 700 7.02 -56.07 -32.59
C LEU A 700 6.42 -56.98 -33.67
N ARG A 701 6.94 -56.95 -34.89
CA ARG A 701 6.44 -57.79 -36.01
C ARG A 701 6.42 -59.30 -35.71
N PRO A 702 7.47 -59.90 -35.12
CA PRO A 702 7.46 -61.33 -34.76
C PRO A 702 6.50 -61.67 -33.63
N LEU A 703 6.02 -60.67 -32.88
CA LEU A 703 5.11 -60.84 -31.75
C LEU A 703 3.65 -60.65 -32.17
N ALA A 704 3.35 -60.53 -33.46
CA ALA A 704 1.99 -60.30 -33.93
C ALA A 704 1.04 -61.44 -33.51
N ARG A 705 -0.17 -61.07 -33.10
CA ARG A 705 -1.24 -62.00 -32.71
C ARG A 705 -2.59 -61.54 -33.25
N ASP A 706 -3.55 -62.45 -33.31
CA ASP A 706 -4.88 -62.19 -33.89
C ASP A 706 -5.81 -61.47 -32.90
N ASP A 707 -5.69 -61.77 -31.61
CA ASP A 707 -6.56 -61.24 -30.56
C ASP A 707 -5.89 -60.16 -29.70
N SER A 708 -6.70 -59.22 -29.19
CA SER A 708 -6.26 -58.15 -28.28
C SER A 708 -5.74 -58.73 -26.96
N PRO A 709 -4.55 -58.31 -26.47
CA PRO A 709 -4.05 -58.69 -25.14
C PRO A 709 -4.68 -57.88 -24.00
N PHE A 710 -5.59 -56.95 -24.31
CA PHE A 710 -6.27 -56.12 -23.31
C PHE A 710 -7.59 -56.72 -22.85
N ASP A 711 -7.82 -56.76 -21.53
CA ASP A 711 -9.00 -57.40 -20.93
C ASP A 711 -10.31 -56.65 -21.18
N ARG A 712 -10.22 -55.33 -21.37
CA ARG A 712 -11.37 -54.48 -21.64
C ARG A 712 -11.34 -53.96 -23.08
N PRO A 713 -12.50 -53.84 -23.76
CA PRO A 713 -12.56 -53.30 -25.10
C PRO A 713 -12.03 -51.86 -25.17
N LEU A 714 -11.04 -51.62 -26.04
CA LEU A 714 -10.50 -50.28 -26.30
C LEU A 714 -11.53 -49.39 -27.02
N PRO A 715 -11.41 -48.04 -26.90
CA PRO A 715 -12.16 -47.10 -27.74
C PRO A 715 -12.06 -47.47 -29.23
N ALA A 716 -13.18 -47.39 -29.97
CA ALA A 716 -13.24 -47.82 -31.37
C ALA A 716 -12.17 -47.15 -32.26
N VAL A 717 -11.84 -45.89 -31.95
CA VAL A 717 -10.82 -45.11 -32.67
C VAL A 717 -9.40 -45.66 -32.51
N ASP A 718 -9.11 -46.33 -31.40
CA ASP A 718 -7.80 -46.89 -31.08
C ASP A 718 -7.67 -48.34 -31.51
N ARG A 719 -8.80 -49.07 -31.52
CA ARG A 719 -8.91 -50.42 -32.11
C ARG A 719 -8.78 -50.42 -33.62
N LYS A 720 -9.28 -49.36 -34.28
CA LYS A 720 -9.29 -49.26 -35.74
C LYS A 720 -7.86 -49.23 -36.29
N ASP A 721 -7.55 -50.20 -37.15
CA ASP A 721 -6.25 -50.40 -37.81
C ASP A 721 -5.10 -50.72 -36.83
N ALA A 722 -5.42 -51.33 -35.67
CA ALA A 722 -4.42 -51.82 -34.71
C ALA A 722 -3.86 -53.19 -35.12
N THR A 723 -2.56 -53.38 -34.93
CA THR A 723 -1.89 -54.67 -34.96
C THR A 723 -1.58 -55.07 -33.53
N TRP A 724 -2.16 -56.18 -33.06
CA TRP A 724 -1.96 -56.69 -31.72
C TRP A 724 -0.63 -57.42 -31.61
N THR A 725 -0.03 -57.35 -30.43
CA THR A 725 1.24 -58.03 -30.16
C THR A 725 1.17 -58.80 -28.86
N GLU A 726 1.94 -59.87 -28.75
CA GLU A 726 2.19 -60.53 -27.48
C GLU A 726 2.73 -59.50 -26.48
N PRO A 727 2.21 -59.46 -25.23
CA PRO A 727 2.55 -58.47 -24.23
C PRO A 727 3.92 -58.77 -23.59
N ALA A 728 4.96 -58.81 -24.42
CA ALA A 728 6.31 -59.25 -24.04
C ALA A 728 7.33 -58.11 -23.95
N LEU A 729 7.03 -56.93 -24.53
CA LEU A 729 7.94 -55.79 -24.54
C LEU A 729 7.50 -54.74 -23.52
N VAL A 730 8.42 -54.43 -22.61
CA VAL A 730 8.29 -53.31 -21.68
C VAL A 730 8.99 -52.09 -22.24
N GLY A 731 8.38 -50.93 -22.07
CA GLY A 731 9.08 -49.66 -22.23
C GLY A 731 8.62 -48.65 -21.21
N GLU A 732 9.16 -47.45 -21.34
CA GLU A 732 8.88 -46.37 -20.42
C GLU A 732 8.26 -45.20 -21.18
N VAL A 733 7.25 -44.60 -20.58
CA VAL A 733 6.65 -43.37 -21.07
C VAL A 733 6.75 -42.28 -20.03
N ARG A 734 7.03 -41.07 -20.50
CA ARG A 734 6.82 -39.86 -19.72
C ARG A 734 5.38 -39.40 -19.95
N PHE A 735 4.66 -39.08 -18.90
CA PHE A 735 3.29 -38.60 -19.03
C PHE A 735 3.02 -37.49 -18.01
N PHE A 736 1.89 -36.82 -18.18
CA PHE A 736 1.54 -35.69 -17.34
C PHE A 736 0.82 -36.14 -16.05
N GLU A 737 -0.31 -36.82 -16.20
CA GLU A 737 -1.08 -37.38 -15.08
C GLU A 737 -1.93 -38.57 -15.52
N TRP A 738 -2.50 -39.28 -14.54
CA TRP A 738 -3.53 -40.29 -14.75
C TRP A 738 -4.91 -39.64 -14.83
N THR A 739 -5.70 -39.98 -15.86
CA THR A 739 -7.12 -39.62 -15.93
C THR A 739 -7.95 -40.43 -14.93
N GLU A 740 -9.17 -39.99 -14.60
CA GLU A 740 -10.09 -40.75 -13.73
C GLU A 740 -10.39 -42.15 -14.30
N GLY A 741 -10.53 -42.24 -15.63
CA GLY A 741 -10.64 -43.50 -16.36
C GLY A 741 -9.36 -44.37 -16.39
N GLY A 742 -8.30 -43.97 -15.68
CA GLY A 742 -7.08 -44.75 -15.53
C GLY A 742 -6.17 -44.79 -16.75
N SER A 743 -6.21 -43.77 -17.62
CA SER A 743 -5.36 -43.62 -18.81
C SER A 743 -4.30 -42.54 -18.61
N LEU A 744 -3.23 -42.58 -19.42
CA LEU A 744 -2.13 -41.61 -19.37
C LEU A 744 -2.49 -40.35 -20.18
N ARG A 745 -2.41 -39.17 -19.55
CA ARG A 745 -2.59 -37.86 -20.23
C ARG A 745 -1.27 -37.39 -20.85
N HIS A 746 -1.29 -37.09 -22.15
CA HIS A 746 -0.14 -36.64 -22.94
C HIS A 746 1.14 -37.49 -22.84
N PRO A 747 1.08 -38.82 -23.05
CA PRO A 747 2.26 -39.67 -22.96
C PRO A 747 3.25 -39.40 -24.10
N SER A 748 4.54 -39.54 -23.81
CA SER A 748 5.65 -39.48 -24.74
C SER A 748 6.62 -40.63 -24.47
N TRP A 749 7.02 -41.34 -25.52
CA TRP A 749 7.90 -42.50 -25.41
C TRP A 749 9.29 -42.09 -24.91
N ARG A 750 9.88 -42.90 -24.01
CA ARG A 750 11.26 -42.72 -23.52
C ARG A 750 12.20 -43.82 -23.96
N GLY A 751 11.70 -45.02 -24.25
CA GLY A 751 12.54 -46.14 -24.68
C GLY A 751 11.99 -47.49 -24.27
N LEU A 752 12.59 -48.55 -24.82
CA LEU A 752 12.37 -49.91 -24.33
C LEU A 752 13.15 -50.10 -23.02
N ARG A 753 12.61 -50.95 -22.13
CA ARG A 753 13.23 -51.37 -20.88
C ARG A 753 13.52 -52.85 -20.98
N ASP A 754 14.60 -53.18 -21.69
CA ASP A 754 15.04 -54.57 -21.91
C ASP A 754 15.49 -55.26 -20.61
N ASP A 755 15.70 -54.47 -19.56
CA ASP A 755 16.00 -54.91 -18.20
C ASP A 755 14.76 -55.37 -17.40
N LYS A 756 13.55 -55.24 -17.94
CA LYS A 756 12.29 -55.49 -17.23
C LYS A 756 11.44 -56.55 -17.92
N SER A 757 10.80 -57.40 -17.12
CA SER A 757 9.76 -58.30 -17.61
C SER A 757 8.37 -57.64 -17.51
N PRO A 758 7.40 -58.03 -18.35
CA PRO A 758 6.03 -57.53 -18.25
C PRO A 758 5.42 -57.71 -16.85
N ALA A 759 5.77 -58.77 -16.12
CA ALA A 759 5.26 -59.05 -14.77
C ALA A 759 5.78 -58.05 -13.72
N ASP A 760 6.89 -57.36 -13.99
CA ASP A 760 7.46 -56.34 -13.10
C ASP A 760 6.74 -54.99 -13.23
N VAL A 761 5.91 -54.83 -14.27
CA VAL A 761 5.22 -53.58 -14.55
C VAL A 761 4.00 -53.46 -13.65
N VAL A 762 4.03 -52.47 -12.77
CA VAL A 762 2.91 -52.10 -11.91
C VAL A 762 2.53 -50.64 -12.17
N ARG A 763 1.30 -50.25 -11.81
CA ARG A 763 0.91 -48.84 -11.85
C ARG A 763 1.73 -48.07 -10.81
N GLU A 764 2.58 -47.17 -11.28
CA GLU A 764 3.39 -46.28 -10.45
C GLU A 764 2.52 -45.11 -9.93
N SER A 765 2.73 -44.74 -8.67
CA SER A 765 1.94 -43.76 -7.90
C SER A 765 2.21 -42.31 -8.30
#